data_AF-A0A534VUY5-F1
#
_entry.id   AF-A0A534VUY5-F1
#
_cell.length_a   1.000
_cell.length_b   1.000
_cell.length_c   1.000
_cell.angle_alpha   90.00
_cell.angle_beta   90.00
_cell.angle_gamma   90.00
#
_symmetry.space_group_name_H-M   'P 1'
#
loop_
_entity.id
_entity.type
_entity.pdbx_description
1 polymer ?
#
loop_
_entity_poly.entity_id
_entity_poly.type
_entity_poly.pdbx_seq_one_letter_code
_entity_poly.pdbx_strand_id
1 'polypeptide(L)'
;MITGPGGTYPQDRPAGYVNPIAAENARAGDPGWALTRGDGAPSGSGAAKRPVHVEAYADRVSAKAGENIQVMANIPAGMGGPMGVHWALYRLGWYGGAGARKLAEGTATVGPQAACPPDPTTGLIQCHWSPTFTVQVPQGAVSGLYLVRILRDEPFPYGTYVPLVVKDDRMSDLYFQASVTTYEAYNRWMGESLYDDQLGLSSRFAVKVSFDRPYIHDYGAGHVLRYEAHMASFLERSGYDVSYTTNLDVTREGMGALRRHGAFLSVGHDEYWDGRQRDAVEGARDAGTHVFFFGANAAYWKVRLENPGADGNPRLMTCYKIRPQTDPLAADPVQRTGRYRDAPINRDEEALVGTMYEEQVLFGQAWVVQGASSFVYEGTGFHDGDQVPGLVGYEYDRRFENDTPGAATVVATSPVVDIFNRPGASEAVVYRAPGGALVFGAGSIYFPLGVDDFATGPYRGKRDQRMERLVANLFKSALNLPVPPQLASPHATLYGQPLAAWAASVATMASNLPGPSSVAQLPDGSFVYADPRGHQIHRVGQSAPYAGTGVPGSDRQPVSADSAHFANPSSVWADAAGNVFVADTLNSCIRKIGSDPAHTVTTFAGSCTLYGLQDGVGTAARFSYPMGMSFSSRWGLLVADEQNHVVRAVDPTTGAVTTLGQPGGGAGQDQGDRRGRPAHRHHAGGRTRRRIPGRQRRVRVAATPGGRGLGRNRAALLRPGQPPHPPPRPRDRCGQLHRADGGGERKPCHRRRVRRLCRFRRPARALPRRRQDHLRRRRRRRDPRPPPLTPAGTVPPRS
;
A
#
# COMPACT_ATOMS: atom_id res chain seq x y z
N MET A 1 38.17 -19.67 27.56
CA MET A 1 38.18 -18.29 28.10
C MET A 1 37.29 -17.44 27.20
N ILE A 2 36.51 -16.50 27.76
CA ILE A 2 35.57 -15.65 27.01
C ILE A 2 35.74 -14.21 27.52
N THR A 3 36.26 -13.31 26.68
CA THR A 3 36.41 -11.87 26.97
C THR A 3 36.47 -11.06 25.67
N GLY A 4 35.40 -10.34 25.34
CA GLY A 4 35.36 -9.45 24.17
C GLY A 4 33.95 -9.29 23.58
N PRO A 5 33.38 -8.07 23.49
CA PRO A 5 32.09 -7.83 22.86
C PRO A 5 32.25 -7.67 21.33
N GLY A 6 32.25 -8.80 20.61
CA GLY A 6 32.27 -8.83 19.14
C GLY A 6 31.47 -10.01 18.61
N GLY A 7 30.35 -9.74 17.95
CA GLY A 7 29.50 -10.77 17.33
C GLY A 7 30.14 -11.36 16.08
N THR A 8 30.52 -12.63 16.15
CA THR A 8 31.20 -13.40 15.10
C THR A 8 30.37 -13.58 13.82
N TYR A 9 30.59 -12.73 12.81
CA TYR A 9 30.38 -13.11 11.41
C TYR A 9 31.11 -12.21 10.38
N PRO A 10 31.74 -12.73 9.30
CA PRO A 10 32.32 -14.05 9.09
C PRO A 10 33.83 -14.05 9.36
N GLN A 11 34.26 -14.22 10.61
CA GLN A 11 35.65 -14.58 10.91
C GLN A 11 35.83 -16.12 10.89
N ASP A 12 34.72 -16.87 11.02
CA ASP A 12 34.71 -18.32 11.30
C ASP A 12 34.22 -19.18 10.11
N ARG A 13 34.45 -18.77 8.86
CA ARG A 13 34.15 -19.63 7.70
C ARG A 13 35.06 -20.86 7.71
N PRO A 14 34.56 -22.06 7.36
CA PRO A 14 35.41 -23.22 7.12
C PRO A 14 36.52 -22.91 6.09
N ALA A 15 37.74 -23.38 6.36
CA ALA A 15 38.84 -23.24 5.41
C ALA A 15 38.49 -23.91 4.07
N GLY A 16 38.69 -23.20 2.96
CA GLY A 16 38.28 -23.66 1.63
C GLY A 16 36.80 -23.44 1.29
N TYR A 17 36.06 -22.64 2.06
CA TYR A 17 34.70 -22.22 1.71
C TYR A 17 34.67 -21.54 0.31
N VAL A 18 33.71 -21.92 -0.53
CA VAL A 18 33.43 -21.32 -1.85
C VAL A 18 31.98 -20.84 -1.89
N ASN A 19 31.74 -19.62 -2.36
CA ASN A 19 30.38 -19.09 -2.56
C ASN A 19 29.64 -19.90 -3.63
N PRO A 20 28.54 -20.62 -3.29
CA PRO A 20 27.82 -21.46 -4.25
C PRO A 20 27.07 -20.65 -5.31
N ILE A 21 26.74 -19.38 -5.03
CA ILE A 21 25.98 -18.50 -5.93
C ILE A 21 26.73 -18.27 -7.25
N ALA A 22 28.06 -18.14 -7.23
CA ALA A 22 28.87 -17.98 -8.44
C ALA A 22 28.84 -19.24 -9.33
N ALA A 23 28.86 -20.44 -8.72
CA ALA A 23 28.82 -21.70 -9.44
C ALA A 23 27.43 -22.04 -10.01
N GLU A 24 26.36 -21.59 -9.34
CA GLU A 24 24.99 -21.71 -9.85
C GLU A 24 24.71 -20.68 -10.96
N ASN A 25 25.20 -19.44 -10.85
CA ASN A 25 25.03 -18.43 -11.90
C ASN A 25 25.83 -18.71 -13.19
N ALA A 26 26.85 -19.57 -13.12
CA ALA A 26 27.54 -20.11 -14.29
C ALA A 26 26.74 -21.20 -15.04
N ARG A 27 25.57 -21.63 -14.53
CA ARG A 27 24.67 -22.55 -15.21
C ARG A 27 23.81 -21.81 -16.24
N ALA A 28 23.44 -22.50 -17.32
CA ALA A 28 22.48 -21.97 -18.28
C ALA A 28 21.12 -21.73 -17.63
N GLY A 29 20.59 -20.53 -17.81
CA GLY A 29 19.19 -20.21 -17.52
C GLY A 29 18.23 -20.72 -18.61
N ASP A 30 16.95 -20.70 -18.31
CA ASP A 30 15.87 -21.08 -19.23
C ASP A 30 14.94 -19.87 -19.43
N PRO A 31 15.00 -19.14 -20.57
CA PRO A 31 14.19 -17.96 -20.80
C PRO A 31 12.69 -18.28 -20.92
N GLY A 32 12.33 -19.55 -21.08
CA GLY A 32 10.95 -20.03 -21.12
C GLY A 32 10.28 -20.12 -19.75
N TRP A 33 10.86 -19.57 -18.67
CA TRP A 33 10.33 -19.62 -17.30
C TRP A 33 9.13 -18.70 -17.01
N ALA A 34 9.04 -17.59 -17.75
CA ALA A 34 8.06 -16.53 -17.52
C ALA A 34 6.62 -16.98 -17.85
N LEU A 35 5.63 -16.40 -17.19
CA LEU A 35 4.25 -16.37 -17.67
C LEU A 35 4.07 -15.10 -18.51
N THR A 36 3.63 -15.25 -19.75
CA THR A 36 3.45 -14.13 -20.70
C THR A 36 2.04 -13.52 -20.63
N ARG A 37 1.78 -12.43 -21.37
CA ARG A 37 0.41 -11.90 -21.52
C ARG A 37 -0.52 -12.82 -22.34
N GLY A 38 0.02 -13.78 -23.09
CA GLY A 38 -0.77 -14.86 -23.71
C GLY A 38 -1.28 -15.90 -22.70
N ASP A 39 -0.66 -15.94 -21.51
CA ASP A 39 -0.86 -16.96 -20.48
C ASP A 39 -1.96 -16.54 -19.48
N GLY A 40 -2.69 -15.47 -19.79
CA GLY A 40 -3.89 -15.03 -19.09
C GLY A 40 -3.70 -14.60 -17.63
N ALA A 41 -2.50 -14.19 -17.24
CA ALA A 41 -2.27 -13.55 -15.93
C ALA A 41 -3.30 -12.40 -15.73
N PRO A 42 -4.19 -12.48 -14.71
CA PRO A 42 -5.36 -11.60 -14.58
C PRO A 42 -4.96 -10.21 -14.10
N SER A 43 -4.43 -9.40 -15.03
CA SER A 43 -4.04 -8.00 -14.85
C SER A 43 -5.26 -7.08 -14.84
N GLY A 44 -6.14 -7.30 -13.85
CA GLY A 44 -7.39 -6.56 -13.66
C GLY A 44 -7.54 -6.05 -12.23
N SER A 45 -7.74 -4.74 -12.07
CA SER A 45 -8.20 -4.14 -10.82
C SER A 45 -9.69 -4.40 -10.54
N GLY A 46 -10.47 -4.74 -11.57
CA GLY A 46 -11.88 -5.09 -11.47
C GLY A 46 -12.15 -6.40 -10.72
N ALA A 47 -13.32 -6.50 -10.07
CA ALA A 47 -13.66 -7.55 -9.11
C ALA A 47 -14.00 -8.94 -9.71
N ALA A 48 -13.33 -9.37 -10.78
CA ALA A 48 -13.44 -10.73 -11.33
C ALA A 48 -12.44 -11.67 -10.62
N LYS A 49 -12.87 -12.50 -9.66
CA LYS A 49 -13.57 -13.80 -9.83
C LYS A 49 -12.70 -14.96 -10.35
N ARG A 50 -11.73 -15.36 -9.50
CA ARG A 50 -10.84 -16.55 -9.58
C ARG A 50 -9.87 -16.59 -10.78
N PRO A 51 -8.69 -17.23 -10.64
CA PRO A 51 -7.92 -17.72 -11.78
C PRO A 51 -8.71 -18.88 -12.43
N VAL A 52 -9.41 -18.62 -13.55
CA VAL A 52 -10.40 -19.56 -14.12
C VAL A 52 -9.74 -20.69 -14.94
N HIS A 53 -8.56 -21.17 -14.53
CA HIS A 53 -7.71 -22.03 -15.34
C HIS A 53 -7.10 -23.18 -14.53
N VAL A 54 -6.00 -22.91 -13.81
CA VAL A 54 -5.38 -23.84 -12.85
C VAL A 54 -5.05 -23.05 -11.58
N GLU A 55 -5.51 -23.56 -10.44
CA GLU A 55 -5.32 -22.97 -9.12
C GLU A 55 -4.42 -23.90 -8.29
N ALA A 56 -3.37 -23.38 -7.62
CA ALA A 56 -2.46 -24.24 -6.84
C ALA A 56 -1.82 -23.54 -5.65
N TYR A 57 -1.47 -24.31 -4.62
CA TYR A 57 -0.65 -23.92 -3.48
C TYR A 57 0.20 -25.10 -2.97
N ALA A 58 1.19 -24.82 -2.11
CA ALA A 58 2.08 -25.81 -1.52
C ALA A 58 1.86 -25.96 -0.01
N ASP A 59 2.23 -27.12 0.55
CA ASP A 59 2.14 -27.43 2.00
C ASP A 59 3.08 -26.61 2.89
N ARG A 60 4.04 -25.92 2.28
CA ARG A 60 5.06 -25.06 2.88
C ARG A 60 5.37 -23.88 1.97
N VAL A 61 5.97 -22.83 2.50
CA VAL A 61 6.50 -21.69 1.70
C VAL A 61 8.03 -21.68 1.61
N SER A 62 8.69 -22.56 2.36
CA SER A 62 10.13 -22.79 2.27
C SER A 62 10.48 -24.28 2.42
N ALA A 63 11.63 -24.67 1.90
CA ALA A 63 12.13 -26.05 1.93
C ALA A 63 13.66 -26.08 1.89
N LYS A 64 14.26 -27.25 2.16
CA LYS A 64 15.69 -27.52 1.95
C LYS A 64 15.95 -28.39 0.72
N ALA A 65 17.19 -28.41 0.23
CA ALA A 65 17.62 -29.33 -0.81
C ALA A 65 17.41 -30.80 -0.39
N GLY A 66 16.82 -31.60 -1.27
CA GLY A 66 16.42 -32.99 -1.02
C GLY A 66 14.99 -33.17 -0.47
N GLU A 67 14.36 -32.12 0.07
CA GLU A 67 13.00 -32.21 0.64
C GLU A 67 11.90 -32.30 -0.42
N ASN A 68 10.78 -32.91 -0.02
CA ASN A 68 9.57 -33.03 -0.82
C ASN A 68 8.54 -31.97 -0.42
N ILE A 69 8.02 -31.25 -1.42
CA ILE A 69 6.93 -30.28 -1.30
C ILE A 69 5.66 -30.93 -1.86
N GLN A 70 4.56 -30.84 -1.14
CA GLN A 70 3.26 -31.31 -1.65
C GLN A 70 2.53 -30.15 -2.31
N VAL A 71 2.13 -30.33 -3.57
CA VAL A 71 1.38 -29.34 -4.34
C VAL A 71 -0.08 -29.77 -4.42
N MET A 72 -0.96 -28.92 -3.89
CA MET A 72 -2.40 -29.04 -3.99
C MET A 72 -2.85 -28.20 -5.18
N ALA A 73 -3.36 -28.86 -6.23
CA ALA A 73 -3.82 -28.21 -7.45
C ALA A 73 -5.29 -28.54 -7.74
N ASN A 74 -5.98 -27.60 -8.38
CA ASN A 74 -7.40 -27.66 -8.72
C ASN A 74 -7.62 -27.13 -10.15
N ILE A 75 -8.48 -27.84 -10.90
CA ILE A 75 -9.14 -27.31 -12.09
C ILE A 75 -10.64 -27.24 -11.79
N PRO A 76 -11.25 -26.04 -11.69
CA PRO A 76 -12.65 -25.89 -11.28
C PRO A 76 -13.62 -26.73 -12.12
N ALA A 77 -14.59 -27.39 -11.50
CA ALA A 77 -15.45 -28.42 -12.13
C ALA A 77 -16.23 -27.98 -13.39
N GLY A 78 -16.34 -26.68 -13.68
CA GLY A 78 -16.93 -26.15 -14.93
C GLY A 78 -15.99 -26.14 -16.14
N MET A 79 -14.73 -26.59 -16.00
CA MET A 79 -13.65 -26.46 -17.00
C MET A 79 -13.47 -27.66 -17.94
N GLY A 80 -14.44 -28.59 -18.01
CA GLY A 80 -14.39 -29.75 -18.90
C GLY A 80 -13.90 -31.06 -18.28
N GLY A 81 -13.48 -31.05 -17.01
CA GLY A 81 -13.07 -32.25 -16.25
C GLY A 81 -11.61 -32.20 -15.78
N PRO A 82 -11.03 -33.34 -15.35
CA PRO A 82 -9.61 -33.45 -15.06
C PRO A 82 -8.76 -33.29 -16.32
N MET A 83 -7.64 -32.59 -16.21
CA MET A 83 -6.80 -32.24 -17.38
C MET A 83 -5.32 -32.44 -17.09
N GLY A 84 -4.53 -32.66 -18.14
CA GLY A 84 -3.08 -32.66 -18.05
C GLY A 84 -2.52 -31.27 -17.74
N VAL A 85 -1.48 -31.24 -16.90
CA VAL A 85 -0.65 -30.06 -16.66
C VAL A 85 0.84 -30.43 -16.72
N HIS A 86 1.62 -29.56 -17.33
CA HIS A 86 3.08 -29.53 -17.22
C HIS A 86 3.49 -28.63 -16.04
N TRP A 87 4.31 -29.14 -15.13
CA TRP A 87 4.89 -28.37 -14.03
C TRP A 87 6.41 -28.30 -14.15
N ALA A 88 7.01 -27.21 -13.70
CA ALA A 88 8.45 -27.01 -13.67
C ALA A 88 8.89 -26.19 -12.45
N LEU A 89 9.95 -26.66 -11.78
CA LEU A 89 10.61 -25.98 -10.67
C LEU A 89 11.74 -25.09 -11.22
N TYR A 90 11.62 -23.79 -10.98
CA TYR A 90 12.59 -22.77 -11.36
C TYR A 90 13.25 -22.14 -10.12
N ARG A 91 14.56 -21.91 -10.17
CA ARG A 91 15.27 -20.97 -9.29
C ARG A 91 15.39 -19.64 -10.01
N LEU A 92 15.01 -18.54 -9.37
CA LEU A 92 15.23 -17.19 -9.85
C LEU A 92 16.67 -16.75 -9.54
N GLY A 93 17.27 -15.93 -10.40
CA GLY A 93 18.66 -15.51 -10.28
C GLY A 93 19.13 -14.78 -11.54
N TRP A 94 20.42 -14.49 -11.69
CA TRP A 94 20.90 -13.73 -12.84
C TRP A 94 21.01 -14.60 -14.12
N TYR A 95 21.76 -15.71 -14.07
CA TYR A 95 21.91 -16.69 -15.16
C TYR A 95 22.16 -16.06 -16.56
N GLY A 96 23.17 -15.19 -16.68
CA GLY A 96 23.47 -14.50 -17.94
C GLY A 96 22.44 -13.44 -18.36
N GLY A 97 21.46 -13.12 -17.51
CA GLY A 97 20.31 -12.25 -17.81
C GLY A 97 19.01 -12.99 -18.13
N ALA A 98 18.98 -14.34 -18.07
CA ALA A 98 17.76 -15.12 -18.31
C ALA A 98 16.71 -14.99 -17.18
N GLY A 99 17.12 -14.60 -15.97
CA GLY A 99 16.23 -14.37 -14.82
C GLY A 99 15.84 -15.62 -14.03
N ALA A 100 15.88 -16.80 -14.65
CA ALA A 100 15.69 -18.07 -13.95
C ALA A 100 16.38 -19.25 -14.64
N ARG A 101 16.48 -20.35 -13.91
CA ARG A 101 16.97 -21.66 -14.37
C ARG A 101 16.00 -22.76 -13.96
N LYS A 102 15.70 -23.69 -14.87
CA LYS A 102 14.91 -24.89 -14.59
C LYS A 102 15.76 -25.95 -13.88
N LEU A 103 15.21 -26.59 -12.85
CA LEU A 103 15.89 -27.63 -12.06
C LEU A 103 15.20 -28.99 -12.13
N ALA A 104 13.87 -29.01 -12.23
CA ALA A 104 13.06 -30.22 -12.39
C ALA A 104 11.78 -29.87 -13.14
N GLU A 105 11.18 -30.86 -13.80
CA GLU A 105 9.87 -30.73 -14.46
C GLU A 105 9.17 -32.09 -14.52
N GLY A 106 7.87 -32.06 -14.81
CA GLY A 106 7.05 -33.26 -14.94
C GLY A 106 5.63 -32.95 -15.39
N THR A 107 4.79 -33.98 -15.38
CA THR A 107 3.37 -33.90 -15.71
C THR A 107 2.51 -34.33 -14.52
N ALA A 108 1.28 -33.83 -14.42
CA ALA A 108 0.26 -34.33 -13.53
C ALA A 108 -1.12 -34.27 -14.20
N THR A 109 -2.09 -35.05 -13.71
CA THR A 109 -3.51 -34.86 -14.06
C THR A 109 -4.18 -34.13 -12.90
N VAL A 110 -4.67 -32.91 -13.13
CA VAL A 110 -5.33 -32.09 -12.11
C VAL A 110 -6.84 -32.14 -12.31
N GLY A 111 -7.57 -32.52 -11.27
CA GLY A 111 -9.03 -32.55 -11.24
C GLY A 111 -9.66 -31.43 -10.40
N PRO A 112 -10.99 -31.40 -10.29
CA PRO A 112 -11.69 -30.57 -9.32
C PRO A 112 -11.45 -31.08 -7.89
N GLN A 113 -11.06 -30.17 -7.00
CA GLN A 113 -10.88 -30.41 -5.57
C GLN A 113 -12.14 -30.03 -4.77
N ALA A 114 -12.13 -30.33 -3.47
CA ALA A 114 -13.19 -29.91 -2.55
C ALA A 114 -13.34 -28.38 -2.49
N ALA A 115 -14.57 -27.89 -2.28
CA ALA A 115 -14.79 -26.46 -2.08
C ALA A 115 -14.12 -25.96 -0.79
N CYS A 116 -13.55 -24.75 -0.83
CA CYS A 116 -12.97 -24.07 0.33
C CYS A 116 -14.00 -23.06 0.87
N PRO A 117 -14.82 -23.41 1.87
CA PRO A 117 -15.88 -22.51 2.35
C PRO A 117 -15.27 -21.32 3.09
N PRO A 118 -15.75 -20.08 2.84
CA PRO A 118 -15.35 -18.90 3.61
C PRO A 118 -16.01 -18.90 5.00
N ASP A 119 -15.27 -18.45 6.02
CA ASP A 119 -15.84 -18.06 7.32
C ASP A 119 -16.49 -16.66 7.21
N PRO A 120 -17.83 -16.52 7.34
CA PRO A 120 -18.53 -15.24 7.26
C PRO A 120 -18.26 -14.30 8.45
N THR A 121 -17.51 -14.76 9.46
CA THR A 121 -17.11 -13.97 10.64
C THR A 121 -15.75 -13.32 10.47
N THR A 122 -14.78 -14.05 9.92
CA THR A 122 -13.37 -13.62 9.82
C THR A 122 -12.87 -13.37 8.40
N GLY A 123 -13.61 -13.80 7.37
CA GLY A 123 -13.13 -13.80 5.98
C GLY A 123 -12.10 -14.89 5.68
N LEU A 124 -11.79 -15.78 6.64
CA LEU A 124 -10.86 -16.88 6.41
C LEU A 124 -11.39 -17.80 5.31
N ILE A 125 -10.59 -17.96 4.26
CA ILE A 125 -10.72 -19.02 3.28
C ILE A 125 -9.52 -19.94 3.47
N GLN A 126 -9.79 -21.21 3.79
CA GLN A 126 -8.76 -22.25 3.91
C GLN A 126 -9.20 -23.45 3.08
N CYS A 127 -8.28 -24.01 2.28
CA CYS A 127 -8.54 -25.20 1.48
C CYS A 127 -8.01 -26.46 2.19
N HIS A 128 -8.81 -27.53 2.10
CA HIS A 128 -8.44 -28.87 2.57
C HIS A 128 -8.33 -29.81 1.36
N TRP A 129 -7.56 -29.37 0.36
CA TRP A 129 -7.31 -30.11 -0.87
C TRP A 129 -6.31 -31.25 -0.62
N SER A 130 -6.50 -32.37 -1.32
CA SER A 130 -5.54 -33.48 -1.29
C SER A 130 -4.32 -33.14 -2.15
N PRO A 131 -3.09 -33.49 -1.72
CA PRO A 131 -1.90 -33.42 -2.56
C PRO A 131 -2.15 -34.03 -3.94
N THR A 132 -1.84 -33.28 -4.99
CA THR A 132 -2.11 -33.66 -6.38
C THR A 132 -0.84 -34.20 -7.04
N PHE A 133 0.31 -33.62 -6.71
CA PHE A 133 1.63 -34.17 -7.03
C PHE A 133 2.67 -33.67 -6.03
N THR A 134 3.82 -34.35 -5.98
CA THR A 134 4.97 -33.97 -5.15
C THR A 134 6.06 -33.35 -6.04
N VAL A 135 6.65 -32.24 -5.59
CA VAL A 135 7.87 -31.68 -6.18
C VAL A 135 9.02 -31.92 -5.21
N GLN A 136 10.02 -32.69 -5.62
CA GLN A 136 11.27 -32.81 -4.86
C GLN A 136 12.20 -31.64 -5.20
N VAL A 137 12.73 -30.97 -4.19
CA VAL A 137 13.82 -30.01 -4.36
C VAL A 137 15.11 -30.81 -4.61
N PRO A 138 15.83 -30.64 -5.74
CA PRO A 138 17.00 -31.46 -6.03
C PRO A 138 18.12 -31.32 -4.97
N GLN A 139 18.88 -32.40 -4.74
CA GLN A 139 19.94 -32.46 -3.71
C GLN A 139 21.02 -31.37 -3.86
N GLY A 140 21.26 -30.88 -5.09
CA GLY A 140 22.21 -29.81 -5.42
C GLY A 140 21.59 -28.41 -5.55
N ALA A 141 20.36 -28.21 -5.08
CA ALA A 141 19.68 -26.91 -5.10
C ALA A 141 20.36 -25.91 -4.14
N VAL A 142 20.85 -24.79 -4.68
CA VAL A 142 21.41 -23.68 -3.90
C VAL A 142 20.29 -22.77 -3.39
N SER A 143 20.39 -22.29 -2.15
CA SER A 143 19.39 -21.38 -1.57
C SER A 143 19.08 -20.19 -2.48
N GLY A 144 17.81 -19.81 -2.57
CA GLY A 144 17.31 -18.86 -3.56
C GLY A 144 15.81 -18.62 -3.43
N LEU A 145 15.31 -17.67 -4.23
CA LEU A 145 13.90 -17.53 -4.55
C LEU A 145 13.54 -18.55 -5.65
N TYR A 146 12.45 -19.28 -5.50
CA TYR A 146 12.00 -20.33 -6.40
C TYR A 146 10.52 -20.18 -6.77
N LEU A 147 10.15 -20.73 -7.92
CA LEU A 147 8.76 -20.85 -8.37
C LEU A 147 8.52 -22.28 -8.87
N VAL A 148 7.44 -22.92 -8.42
CA VAL A 148 6.81 -23.99 -9.19
C VAL A 148 5.85 -23.32 -10.18
N ARG A 149 6.16 -23.35 -11.48
CA ARG A 149 5.21 -22.98 -12.53
C ARG A 149 4.37 -24.20 -12.90
N ILE A 150 3.08 -23.99 -13.14
CA ILE A 150 2.15 -25.00 -13.66
C ILE A 150 1.44 -24.41 -14.87
N LEU A 151 1.44 -25.13 -15.99
CA LEU A 151 0.78 -24.78 -17.26
C LEU A 151 -0.21 -25.90 -17.62
N ARG A 152 -1.35 -25.56 -18.25
CA ARG A 152 -2.25 -26.58 -18.85
C ARG A 152 -1.72 -27.04 -20.21
N ASP A 153 -2.00 -28.30 -20.57
CA ASP A 153 -1.49 -28.94 -21.80
C ASP A 153 -2.28 -28.56 -23.07
N GLU A 154 -3.38 -27.84 -22.92
CA GLU A 154 -4.23 -27.36 -24.02
C GLU A 154 -3.64 -26.13 -24.75
N PRO A 155 -4.08 -25.81 -25.99
CA PRO A 155 -3.51 -24.76 -26.84
C PRO A 155 -3.69 -23.30 -26.36
N PHE A 156 -4.02 -23.08 -25.08
CA PHE A 156 -3.96 -21.79 -24.42
C PHE A 156 -3.07 -21.90 -23.17
N PRO A 157 -1.93 -21.18 -23.09
CA PRO A 157 -0.87 -21.41 -22.09
C PRO A 157 -1.22 -20.86 -20.69
N TYR A 158 -2.48 -20.96 -20.27
CA TYR A 158 -2.92 -20.50 -18.96
C TYR A 158 -2.22 -21.26 -17.83
N GLY A 159 -1.62 -20.51 -16.90
CA GLY A 159 -0.80 -21.08 -15.83
C GLY A 159 -0.83 -20.30 -14.53
N THR A 160 -0.13 -20.84 -13.53
CA THR A 160 0.05 -20.21 -12.22
C THR A 160 1.45 -20.46 -11.66
N TYR A 161 1.83 -19.68 -10.65
CA TYR A 161 3.05 -19.84 -9.87
C TYR A 161 2.71 -20.15 -8.41
N VAL A 162 3.42 -21.14 -7.84
CA VAL A 162 3.51 -21.34 -6.40
C VAL A 162 4.91 -20.88 -5.95
N PRO A 163 5.04 -19.76 -5.21
CA PRO A 163 6.32 -19.31 -4.67
C PRO A 163 6.89 -20.25 -3.62
N LEU A 164 8.22 -20.32 -3.58
CA LEU A 164 8.99 -21.10 -2.63
C LEU A 164 10.31 -20.37 -2.31
N VAL A 165 10.78 -20.45 -1.08
CA VAL A 165 12.19 -20.19 -0.75
C VAL A 165 12.90 -21.50 -0.49
N VAL A 166 13.94 -21.83 -1.27
CA VAL A 166 14.88 -22.88 -0.84
C VAL A 166 15.86 -22.23 0.13
N LYS A 167 15.91 -22.73 1.35
CA LYS A 167 16.83 -22.31 2.41
C LYS A 167 17.88 -23.38 2.64
N ASP A 168 19.04 -22.98 3.15
CA ASP A 168 20.09 -23.89 3.61
C ASP A 168 20.57 -23.44 5.00
N ASP A 169 21.28 -24.33 5.70
CA ASP A 169 21.83 -24.03 7.03
C ASP A 169 23.18 -23.30 6.94
N ARG A 170 23.56 -22.78 5.77
CA ARG A 170 24.90 -22.22 5.59
C ARG A 170 25.03 -20.86 6.26
N MET A 171 26.27 -20.50 6.49
CA MET A 171 26.69 -19.15 6.83
C MET A 171 26.86 -18.34 5.52
N SER A 172 26.38 -17.10 5.47
CA SER A 172 26.46 -16.20 4.30
C SER A 172 26.62 -14.73 4.70
N ASP A 173 27.26 -13.90 3.86
CA ASP A 173 27.37 -12.46 4.14
C ASP A 173 26.00 -11.77 4.22
N LEU A 174 25.11 -12.13 3.31
CA LEU A 174 23.78 -11.54 3.16
C LEU A 174 22.70 -12.60 3.40
N TYR A 175 21.67 -12.24 4.18
CA TYR A 175 20.52 -13.09 4.47
C TYR A 175 19.24 -12.39 4.02
N PHE A 176 18.71 -12.86 2.90
CA PHE A 176 17.59 -12.25 2.18
C PHE A 176 16.27 -12.83 2.67
N GLN A 177 15.38 -11.99 3.21
CA GLN A 177 14.03 -12.40 3.56
C GLN A 177 13.06 -12.19 2.38
N ALA A 178 12.34 -13.23 2.01
CA ALA A 178 11.18 -13.13 1.13
C ALA A 178 9.92 -12.82 1.94
N SER A 179 9.15 -11.83 1.48
CA SER A 179 8.07 -11.13 2.19
C SER A 179 6.74 -11.91 2.25
N VAL A 180 6.79 -13.21 2.55
CA VAL A 180 5.68 -14.17 2.33
C VAL A 180 4.40 -13.86 3.09
N THR A 181 4.49 -13.22 4.26
CA THR A 181 3.33 -12.73 5.02
C THR A 181 2.63 -11.61 4.27
N THR A 182 3.37 -10.69 3.66
CA THR A 182 2.81 -9.65 2.79
C THR A 182 2.17 -10.24 1.53
N TYR A 183 2.75 -11.31 0.98
CA TYR A 183 2.16 -11.99 -0.18
C TYR A 183 0.78 -12.54 0.17
N GLU A 184 0.64 -13.19 1.33
CA GLU A 184 -0.62 -13.77 1.76
C GLU A 184 -1.63 -12.73 2.28
N ALA A 185 -1.16 -11.61 2.84
CA ALA A 185 -2.01 -10.47 3.19
C ALA A 185 -2.71 -9.83 1.97
N TYR A 186 -1.99 -9.71 0.86
CA TYR A 186 -2.49 -9.17 -0.40
C TYR A 186 -3.11 -10.23 -1.32
N ASN A 187 -3.06 -11.52 -0.98
CA ASN A 187 -3.61 -12.59 -1.82
C ASN A 187 -5.14 -12.45 -1.94
N ARG A 188 -5.62 -12.00 -3.11
CA ARG A 188 -7.05 -11.73 -3.41
C ARG A 188 -7.81 -12.98 -3.88
N TRP A 189 -7.28 -14.18 -3.67
CA TRP A 189 -7.93 -15.40 -4.16
C TRP A 189 -9.34 -15.58 -3.56
N MET A 190 -10.29 -15.95 -4.42
CA MET A 190 -11.75 -15.92 -4.16
C MET A 190 -12.35 -14.57 -3.73
N GLY A 191 -11.60 -13.47 -3.80
CA GLY A 191 -12.11 -12.11 -3.53
C GLY A 191 -11.91 -11.59 -2.11
N GLU A 192 -11.33 -12.41 -1.21
CA GLU A 192 -11.04 -12.03 0.18
C GLU A 192 -9.54 -11.89 0.40
N SER A 193 -9.13 -10.82 1.07
CA SER A 193 -7.74 -10.56 1.49
C SER A 193 -7.75 -9.67 2.75
N LEU A 194 -6.59 -9.29 3.29
CA LEU A 194 -6.55 -8.28 4.36
C LEU A 194 -6.87 -6.85 3.85
N TYR A 195 -7.23 -6.69 2.57
CA TYR A 195 -7.64 -5.44 1.92
C TYR A 195 -8.99 -5.54 1.18
N ASP A 196 -9.53 -6.75 0.96
CA ASP A 196 -10.70 -7.00 0.10
C ASP A 196 -11.84 -7.70 0.85
N ASP A 197 -13.06 -7.42 0.38
CA ASP A 197 -14.33 -7.92 0.93
C ASP A 197 -15.35 -8.10 -0.21
N GLN A 198 -15.73 -9.34 -0.49
CA GLN A 198 -16.87 -9.72 -1.34
C GLN A 198 -17.97 -10.45 -0.55
N LEU A 199 -17.69 -10.86 0.69
CA LEU A 199 -18.64 -11.52 1.59
C LEU A 199 -19.57 -10.54 2.34
N GLY A 200 -19.23 -9.25 2.39
CA GLY A 200 -19.96 -8.22 3.14
C GLY A 200 -19.63 -8.20 4.63
N LEU A 201 -18.35 -8.44 4.98
CA LEU A 201 -17.90 -8.63 6.35
C LEU A 201 -18.07 -7.38 7.21
N SER A 202 -18.43 -7.58 8.49
CA SER A 202 -18.57 -6.46 9.43
C SER A 202 -17.25 -5.67 9.67
N SER A 203 -16.12 -6.30 9.37
CA SER A 203 -14.75 -5.76 9.39
C SER A 203 -14.38 -4.90 8.17
N ARG A 204 -15.09 -5.04 7.02
CA ARG A 204 -14.78 -4.47 5.68
C ARG A 204 -13.64 -5.14 4.90
N PHE A 205 -13.13 -6.27 5.38
CA PHE A 205 -12.18 -7.18 4.74
C PHE A 205 -11.93 -8.38 5.66
N ALA A 206 -11.27 -9.43 5.16
CA ALA A 206 -10.83 -10.52 6.00
C ALA A 206 -9.90 -10.03 7.11
N VAL A 207 -10.07 -10.56 8.32
CA VAL A 207 -9.16 -10.36 9.47
C VAL A 207 -8.25 -11.57 9.69
N LYS A 208 -8.42 -12.63 8.88
CA LYS A 208 -7.61 -13.84 8.92
C LYS A 208 -7.48 -14.46 7.53
N VAL A 209 -6.27 -14.87 7.18
CA VAL A 209 -5.90 -15.47 5.88
C VAL A 209 -5.03 -16.70 6.09
N SER A 210 -4.77 -17.48 5.03
CA SER A 210 -4.10 -18.79 5.13
C SER A 210 -3.17 -19.09 3.96
N PHE A 211 -2.01 -19.65 4.27
CA PHE A 211 -1.09 -20.21 3.29
C PHE A 211 -1.62 -21.50 2.64
N ASP A 212 -2.70 -22.09 3.18
CA ASP A 212 -3.40 -23.25 2.61
C ASP A 212 -4.47 -22.82 1.60
N ARG A 213 -4.18 -21.87 0.70
CA ARG A 213 -5.06 -21.50 -0.43
C ARG A 213 -4.23 -21.02 -1.64
N PRO A 214 -4.76 -21.13 -2.86
CA PRO A 214 -4.06 -20.65 -4.06
C PRO A 214 -3.67 -19.17 -4.02
N TYR A 215 -2.57 -18.84 -4.70
CA TYR A 215 -2.20 -17.46 -5.01
C TYR A 215 -2.82 -17.00 -6.33
N ILE A 216 -3.17 -15.71 -6.41
CA ILE A 216 -3.42 -15.02 -7.69
C ILE A 216 -2.12 -14.36 -8.20
N HIS A 217 -1.94 -14.28 -9.52
CA HIS A 217 -0.67 -13.89 -10.14
C HIS A 217 -0.15 -12.51 -9.68
N ASP A 218 -0.93 -11.44 -9.85
CA ASP A 218 -0.44 -10.07 -9.62
C ASP A 218 -0.53 -9.59 -8.16
N TYR A 219 -1.18 -10.35 -7.28
CA TYR A 219 -1.39 -10.00 -5.86
C TYR A 219 -1.13 -11.23 -4.99
N GLY A 220 -0.04 -11.23 -4.25
CA GLY A 220 0.57 -12.45 -3.73
C GLY A 220 1.79 -12.88 -4.55
N ALA A 221 1.69 -13.95 -5.34
CA ALA A 221 2.84 -14.59 -5.98
C ALA A 221 3.75 -13.64 -6.79
N GLY A 222 3.17 -12.70 -7.54
CA GLY A 222 3.89 -11.72 -8.35
C GLY A 222 4.60 -10.62 -7.56
N HIS A 223 4.47 -10.54 -6.23
CA HIS A 223 5.26 -9.61 -5.42
C HIS A 223 6.76 -9.98 -5.45
N VAL A 224 7.07 -11.29 -5.49
CA VAL A 224 8.44 -11.81 -5.74
C VAL A 224 9.01 -11.19 -7.02
N LEU A 225 8.24 -11.25 -8.10
CA LEU A 225 8.66 -10.81 -9.43
C LEU A 225 8.67 -9.28 -9.60
N ARG A 226 7.85 -8.56 -8.83
CA ARG A 226 7.73 -7.10 -8.91
C ARG A 226 8.86 -6.35 -8.20
N TYR A 227 9.44 -6.94 -7.15
CA TYR A 227 10.44 -6.26 -6.31
C TYR A 227 11.65 -7.13 -5.97
N GLU A 228 11.44 -8.29 -5.34
CA GLU A 228 12.53 -9.08 -4.73
C GLU A 228 13.48 -9.69 -5.78
N ALA A 229 12.95 -10.17 -6.90
CA ALA A 229 13.72 -10.77 -7.97
C ALA A 229 14.75 -9.82 -8.59
N HIS A 230 14.48 -8.51 -8.62
CA HIS A 230 15.43 -7.48 -9.06
C HIS A 230 16.66 -7.41 -8.15
N MET A 231 16.44 -7.34 -6.83
CA MET A 231 17.54 -7.33 -5.86
C MET A 231 18.29 -8.67 -5.86
N ALA A 232 17.59 -9.81 -5.90
CA ALA A 232 18.23 -11.12 -6.00
C ALA A 232 19.14 -11.23 -7.23
N SER A 233 18.62 -10.90 -8.42
CA SER A 233 19.41 -10.86 -9.66
C SER A 233 20.61 -9.90 -9.57
N PHE A 234 20.45 -8.71 -8.98
CA PHE A 234 21.57 -7.79 -8.74
C PHE A 234 22.66 -8.40 -7.82
N LEU A 235 22.27 -8.98 -6.67
CA LEU A 235 23.20 -9.56 -5.72
C LEU A 235 23.99 -10.73 -6.34
N GLU A 236 23.28 -11.58 -7.07
CA GLU A 236 23.83 -12.76 -7.73
C GLU A 236 24.74 -12.39 -8.90
N ARG A 237 24.35 -11.44 -9.77
CA ARG A 237 25.21 -10.86 -10.82
C ARG A 237 26.48 -10.24 -10.24
N SER A 238 26.38 -9.65 -9.04
CA SER A 238 27.48 -9.01 -8.36
C SER A 238 28.42 -9.98 -7.64
N GLY A 239 28.11 -11.28 -7.64
CA GLY A 239 28.92 -12.33 -7.00
C GLY A 239 28.84 -12.34 -5.48
N TYR A 240 27.86 -11.64 -4.88
CA TYR A 240 27.70 -11.59 -3.43
C TYR A 240 27.28 -12.96 -2.86
N ASP A 241 27.62 -13.17 -1.60
CA ASP A 241 27.33 -14.42 -0.90
C ASP A 241 26.01 -14.34 -0.13
N VAL A 242 24.92 -14.69 -0.80
CA VAL A 242 23.54 -14.55 -0.29
C VAL A 242 22.86 -15.90 -0.07
N SER A 243 22.18 -16.07 1.07
CA SER A 243 21.20 -17.14 1.30
C SER A 243 19.84 -16.54 1.67
N TYR A 244 18.78 -17.34 1.57
CA TYR A 244 17.39 -16.88 1.54
C TYR A 244 16.54 -17.52 2.65
N THR A 245 15.55 -16.77 3.12
CA THR A 245 14.63 -17.13 4.22
C THR A 245 13.25 -16.50 4.03
N THR A 246 12.32 -16.70 4.97
CA THR A 246 10.98 -16.09 4.95
C THR A 246 10.62 -15.46 6.30
N ASN A 247 9.61 -14.58 6.35
CA ASN A 247 9.06 -14.05 7.61
C ASN A 247 8.68 -15.16 8.60
N LEU A 248 8.22 -16.33 8.10
CA LEU A 248 7.84 -17.48 8.94
C LEU A 248 9.07 -18.18 9.50
N ASP A 249 10.09 -18.41 8.68
CA ASP A 249 11.34 -19.05 9.12
C ASP A 249 12.06 -18.17 10.15
N VAL A 250 12.12 -16.84 9.95
CA VAL A 250 12.67 -15.89 10.95
C VAL A 250 11.81 -15.84 12.21
N THR A 251 10.48 -15.98 12.10
CA THR A 251 9.58 -16.12 13.27
C THR A 251 9.86 -17.40 14.07
N ARG A 252 10.21 -18.50 13.40
CA ARG A 252 10.47 -19.82 14.01
C ARG A 252 11.89 -19.94 14.59
N GLU A 253 12.90 -19.42 13.89
CA GLU A 253 14.32 -19.59 14.21
C GLU A 253 14.91 -18.41 15.00
N GLY A 254 14.24 -17.25 14.96
CA GLY A 254 14.57 -16.06 15.74
C GLY A 254 15.94 -15.46 15.43
N MET A 255 16.45 -14.66 16.38
CA MET A 255 17.77 -14.02 16.25
C MET A 255 18.94 -15.01 16.12
N GLY A 256 18.72 -16.29 16.48
CA GLY A 256 19.72 -17.35 16.37
C GLY A 256 20.09 -17.67 14.92
N ALA A 257 19.13 -17.58 13.98
CA ALA A 257 19.43 -17.63 12.55
C ALA A 257 20.14 -16.34 12.10
N LEU A 258 19.52 -15.18 12.35
CA LEU A 258 19.99 -13.87 11.87
C LEU A 258 21.47 -13.58 12.20
N ARG A 259 21.93 -13.94 13.41
CA ARG A 259 23.32 -13.72 13.86
C ARG A 259 24.36 -14.67 13.25
N ARG A 260 23.98 -15.55 12.34
CA ARG A 260 24.88 -16.40 11.52
C ARG A 260 25.24 -15.76 10.18
N HIS A 261 24.79 -14.52 9.96
CA HIS A 261 24.93 -13.77 8.72
C HIS A 261 25.38 -12.34 9.02
N GLY A 262 25.99 -11.68 8.03
CA GLY A 262 26.55 -10.33 8.20
C GLY A 262 25.47 -9.25 8.19
N ALA A 263 24.60 -9.30 7.19
CA ALA A 263 23.47 -8.40 7.04
C ALA A 263 22.16 -9.14 6.74
N PHE A 264 21.10 -8.78 7.44
CA PHE A 264 19.72 -9.14 7.11
C PHE A 264 19.14 -8.12 6.11
N LEU A 265 18.51 -8.62 5.05
CA LEU A 265 17.89 -7.81 4.00
C LEU A 265 16.38 -8.00 3.99
N SER A 266 15.64 -6.89 4.08
CA SER A 266 14.21 -6.78 3.77
C SER A 266 14.07 -5.96 2.49
N VAL A 267 13.25 -6.39 1.54
CA VAL A 267 13.32 -5.93 0.15
C VAL A 267 11.94 -5.72 -0.46
N GLY A 268 11.74 -4.57 -1.11
CA GLY A 268 10.48 -4.25 -1.78
C GLY A 268 9.37 -3.88 -0.79
N HIS A 269 8.49 -4.83 -0.48
CA HIS A 269 7.27 -4.58 0.28
C HIS A 269 7.03 -5.66 1.35
N ASP A 270 7.42 -5.34 2.59
CA ASP A 270 7.50 -6.26 3.72
C ASP A 270 6.62 -5.77 4.90
N GLU A 271 5.34 -5.52 4.61
CA GLU A 271 4.37 -4.81 5.47
C GLU A 271 3.93 -5.58 6.73
N TYR A 272 3.85 -6.92 6.67
CA TYR A 272 3.20 -7.74 7.71
C TYR A 272 4.19 -8.56 8.54
N TRP A 273 4.45 -8.16 9.78
CA TRP A 273 5.44 -8.78 10.66
C TRP A 273 4.79 -9.36 11.93
N ASP A 274 5.25 -10.54 12.36
CA ASP A 274 4.87 -11.10 13.66
C ASP A 274 5.72 -10.46 14.77
N GLY A 275 5.18 -10.37 16.00
CA GLY A 275 5.92 -9.84 17.15
C GLY A 275 7.30 -10.50 17.32
N ARG A 276 7.37 -11.82 17.18
CA ARG A 276 8.61 -12.61 17.31
C ARG A 276 9.63 -12.28 16.22
N GLN A 277 9.17 -11.98 15.00
CA GLN A 277 10.03 -11.57 13.89
C GLN A 277 10.65 -10.20 14.17
N ARG A 278 9.83 -9.24 14.62
CA ARG A 278 10.29 -7.90 15.01
C ARG A 278 11.29 -7.97 16.19
N ASP A 279 11.01 -8.81 17.19
CA ASP A 279 11.93 -9.09 18.30
C ASP A 279 13.25 -9.71 17.84
N ALA A 280 13.20 -10.65 16.89
CA ALA A 280 14.40 -11.28 16.34
C ALA A 280 15.30 -10.29 15.60
N VAL A 281 14.73 -9.45 14.73
CA VAL A 281 15.49 -8.48 13.91
C VAL A 281 16.05 -7.33 14.75
N GLU A 282 15.26 -6.75 15.66
CA GLU A 282 15.76 -5.74 16.60
C GLU A 282 16.85 -6.32 17.52
N GLY A 283 16.64 -7.52 18.07
CA GLY A 283 17.64 -8.21 18.89
C GLY A 283 18.93 -8.60 18.15
N ALA A 284 18.84 -8.91 16.85
CA ALA A 284 20.01 -9.15 16.01
C ALA A 284 20.78 -7.85 15.71
N ARG A 285 20.06 -6.77 15.36
CA ARG A 285 20.62 -5.42 15.15
C ARG A 285 21.37 -4.92 16.37
N ASP A 286 20.74 -5.00 17.54
CA ASP A 286 21.31 -4.50 18.79
C ASP A 286 22.44 -5.40 19.31
N ALA A 287 22.56 -6.62 18.80
CA ALA A 287 23.70 -7.52 18.97
C ALA A 287 24.74 -7.47 17.82
N GLY A 288 24.64 -6.49 16.93
CA GLY A 288 25.66 -6.12 15.93
C GLY A 288 25.39 -6.54 14.47
N THR A 289 24.35 -7.33 14.18
CA THR A 289 24.03 -7.74 12.79
C THR A 289 23.50 -6.55 12.00
N HIS A 290 23.99 -6.36 10.77
CA HIS A 290 23.55 -5.26 9.91
C HIS A 290 22.13 -5.49 9.37
N VAL A 291 21.38 -4.42 9.12
CA VAL A 291 19.97 -4.50 8.70
C VAL A 291 19.69 -3.50 7.59
N PHE A 292 19.25 -3.97 6.43
CA PHE A 292 18.97 -3.08 5.28
C PHE A 292 17.56 -3.29 4.74
N PHE A 293 16.79 -2.20 4.71
CA PHE A 293 15.43 -2.13 4.16
C PHE A 293 15.48 -1.48 2.77
N PHE A 294 15.61 -2.32 1.74
CA PHE A 294 15.57 -1.92 0.33
C PHE A 294 14.12 -1.82 -0.16
N GLY A 295 13.31 -1.02 0.53
CA GLY A 295 11.87 -0.91 0.36
C GLY A 295 11.26 0.30 1.08
N ALA A 296 9.94 0.25 1.28
CA ALA A 296 9.17 1.11 2.19
C ALA A 296 8.02 0.31 2.82
N ASN A 297 7.29 0.94 3.75
CA ASN A 297 6.16 0.35 4.48
C ASN A 297 6.53 -0.92 5.27
N ALA A 298 7.81 -1.09 5.63
CA ALA A 298 8.30 -2.30 6.28
C ALA A 298 7.81 -2.39 7.74
N ALA A 299 7.33 -3.57 8.14
CA ALA A 299 6.86 -3.88 9.49
C ALA A 299 5.75 -2.93 10.03
N TYR A 300 4.85 -2.45 9.16
CA TYR A 300 3.75 -1.55 9.51
C TYR A 300 2.62 -2.27 10.29
N TRP A 301 2.19 -3.46 9.83
CA TRP A 301 1.16 -4.26 10.51
C TRP A 301 1.76 -5.37 11.38
N LYS A 302 1.39 -5.37 12.66
CA LYS A 302 1.59 -6.49 13.59
C LYS A 302 0.55 -7.56 13.33
N VAL A 303 1.01 -8.72 12.87
CA VAL A 303 0.20 -9.93 12.70
C VAL A 303 0.40 -10.91 13.86
N ARG A 304 -0.51 -11.89 13.94
CA ARG A 304 -0.39 -13.06 14.81
C ARG A 304 -0.40 -14.32 13.95
N LEU A 305 0.70 -15.06 13.97
CA LEU A 305 0.88 -16.28 13.18
C LEU A 305 0.55 -17.54 14.00
N GLU A 306 -0.36 -18.36 13.46
CA GLU A 306 -1.06 -19.47 14.14
C GLU A 306 -1.04 -20.76 13.29
N ASN A 307 -1.40 -21.90 13.90
CA ASN A 307 -1.55 -23.23 13.26
C ASN A 307 -0.30 -23.72 12.50
N PRO A 308 0.72 -24.30 13.18
CA PRO A 308 1.93 -24.78 12.52
C PRO A 308 1.66 -25.96 11.56
N GLY A 309 2.29 -25.92 10.39
CA GLY A 309 2.25 -26.96 9.37
C GLY A 309 3.30 -28.05 9.55
N ALA A 310 3.50 -28.88 8.52
CA ALA A 310 4.42 -30.01 8.54
C ALA A 310 5.91 -29.63 8.65
N ASP A 311 6.27 -28.42 8.24
CA ASP A 311 7.59 -27.79 8.42
C ASP A 311 7.71 -27.02 9.75
N GLY A 312 6.66 -27.00 10.58
CA GLY A 312 6.56 -26.21 11.79
C GLY A 312 6.36 -24.70 11.57
N ASN A 313 6.28 -24.22 10.32
CA ASN A 313 5.93 -22.83 10.05
C ASN A 313 4.40 -22.61 10.18
N PRO A 314 3.93 -21.45 10.67
CA PRO A 314 2.51 -21.14 10.75
C PRO A 314 1.79 -21.15 9.39
N ARG A 315 0.57 -21.69 9.34
CA ARG A 315 -0.27 -21.77 8.12
C ARG A 315 -1.46 -20.80 8.14
N LEU A 316 -1.68 -20.11 9.25
CA LEU A 316 -2.70 -19.07 9.42
C LEU A 316 -2.09 -17.75 9.90
N MET A 317 -2.60 -16.64 9.37
CA MET A 317 -2.18 -15.29 9.74
C MET A 317 -3.41 -14.42 10.06
N THR A 318 -3.44 -13.85 11.26
CA THR A 318 -4.53 -12.99 11.76
C THR A 318 -4.07 -11.53 11.85
N CYS A 319 -4.91 -10.57 11.42
CA CYS A 319 -4.67 -9.13 11.58
C CYS A 319 -5.96 -8.28 11.58
N TYR A 320 -6.27 -7.61 12.70
CA TYR A 320 -7.44 -6.73 12.84
C TYR A 320 -7.10 -5.27 12.49
N LYS A 321 -6.99 -4.96 11.20
CA LYS A 321 -6.40 -3.69 10.70
C LYS A 321 -7.18 -2.40 11.03
N ILE A 322 -8.43 -2.24 10.56
CA ILE A 322 -9.23 -1.01 10.82
C ILE A 322 -9.79 -0.96 12.26
N ARG A 323 -9.91 -2.11 12.94
CA ARG A 323 -10.47 -2.23 14.29
C ARG A 323 -9.64 -3.16 15.18
N PRO A 324 -8.38 -2.82 15.53
CA PRO A 324 -7.55 -3.66 16.41
C PRO A 324 -8.16 -3.86 17.80
N GLN A 325 -9.10 -3.01 18.22
CA GLN A 325 -9.92 -3.16 19.43
C GLN A 325 -11.01 -4.25 19.35
N THR A 326 -11.24 -4.87 18.19
CA THR A 326 -12.15 -6.02 18.03
C THR A 326 -11.42 -7.35 17.78
N ASP A 327 -10.08 -7.37 17.87
CA ASP A 327 -9.32 -8.61 18.00
C ASP A 327 -9.74 -9.30 19.31
N PRO A 328 -10.12 -10.59 19.33
CA PRO A 328 -10.42 -11.31 20.57
C PRO A 328 -9.29 -11.26 21.61
N LEU A 329 -8.04 -11.06 21.16
CA LEU A 329 -6.87 -10.91 22.03
C LEU A 329 -6.41 -9.44 22.21
N ALA A 330 -7.25 -8.45 21.86
CA ALA A 330 -6.94 -7.02 21.95
C ALA A 330 -6.55 -6.49 23.35
N ALA A 331 -6.81 -7.28 24.40
CA ALA A 331 -6.47 -6.95 25.79
C ALA A 331 -5.01 -7.31 26.16
N ASP A 332 -4.35 -8.17 25.39
CA ASP A 332 -2.95 -8.56 25.57
C ASP A 332 -2.08 -7.85 24.51
N PRO A 333 -1.20 -6.91 24.88
CA PRO A 333 -0.32 -6.21 23.93
C PRO A 333 0.60 -7.14 23.11
N VAL A 334 0.98 -8.30 23.66
CA VAL A 334 1.84 -9.29 23.01
C VAL A 334 1.07 -10.01 21.90
N GLN A 335 -0.18 -10.39 22.15
CA GLN A 335 -1.01 -11.12 21.18
C GLN A 335 -1.81 -10.22 20.22
N ARG A 336 -2.11 -8.98 20.62
CA ARG A 336 -2.90 -8.01 19.85
C ARG A 336 -2.30 -7.71 18.48
N THR A 337 -3.15 -7.68 17.47
CA THR A 337 -2.84 -7.23 16.10
C THR A 337 -3.23 -5.77 15.88
N GLY A 338 -2.70 -5.13 14.83
CA GLY A 338 -2.88 -3.71 14.53
C GLY A 338 -1.61 -3.08 13.94
N ARG A 339 -1.52 -1.75 13.86
CA ARG A 339 -0.27 -1.08 13.43
C ARG A 339 0.75 -1.09 14.56
N TYR A 340 2.03 -1.23 14.24
CA TYR A 340 3.10 -1.25 15.25
C TYR A 340 3.21 0.07 16.05
N ARG A 341 3.09 1.23 15.38
CA ARG A 341 3.05 2.55 16.03
C ARG A 341 1.77 2.86 16.86
N ASP A 342 0.67 2.13 16.69
CA ASP A 342 -0.58 2.43 17.42
C ASP A 342 -0.54 1.94 18.87
N ALA A 343 -1.08 2.74 19.79
CA ALA A 343 -1.33 2.30 21.17
C ALA A 343 -2.32 1.11 21.21
N PRO A 344 -2.08 0.05 22.01
CA PRO A 344 -1.08 -0.07 23.07
C PRO A 344 0.26 -0.71 22.64
N ILE A 345 0.52 -0.90 21.34
CA ILE A 345 1.76 -1.53 20.86
C ILE A 345 2.94 -0.55 20.97
N ASN A 346 2.76 0.70 20.49
CA ASN A 346 3.73 1.81 20.62
C ASN A 346 5.19 1.41 20.28
N ARG A 347 5.40 0.79 19.11
CA ARG A 347 6.73 0.33 18.65
C ARG A 347 6.96 0.77 17.21
N ASP A 348 7.03 2.09 17.03
CA ASP A 348 7.17 2.77 15.74
C ASP A 348 8.22 2.12 14.82
N GLU A 349 7.93 2.13 13.53
CA GLU A 349 8.82 1.55 12.52
C GLU A 349 10.09 2.41 12.34
N GLU A 350 10.05 3.70 12.71
CA GLU A 350 11.22 4.61 12.74
C GLU A 350 12.31 4.06 13.66
N ALA A 351 11.93 3.45 14.79
CA ALA A 351 12.83 2.86 15.77
C ALA A 351 13.57 1.62 15.26
N LEU A 352 13.22 1.07 14.10
CA LEU A 352 13.90 -0.04 13.42
C LEU A 352 14.47 0.37 12.06
N VAL A 353 13.65 0.95 11.18
CA VAL A 353 14.01 1.28 9.79
C VAL A 353 14.79 2.61 9.71
N GLY A 354 14.54 3.53 10.65
CA GLY A 354 14.98 4.93 10.59
C GLY A 354 13.98 5.84 9.85
N THR A 355 12.93 5.28 9.26
CA THR A 355 11.82 5.97 8.57
C THR A 355 10.49 5.24 8.84
N MET A 356 9.36 5.84 8.48
CA MET A 356 8.03 5.27 8.59
C MET A 356 7.16 5.61 7.38
N TYR A 357 6.24 4.71 7.01
CA TYR A 357 5.21 4.96 6.00
C TYR A 357 4.46 6.28 6.26
N GLU A 358 4.38 7.11 5.22
CA GLU A 358 3.52 8.29 5.13
C GLU A 358 2.35 8.02 4.17
N GLU A 359 2.61 7.73 2.88
CA GLU A 359 1.55 7.50 1.90
C GLU A 359 1.99 6.76 0.60
N GLN A 360 1.01 6.50 -0.28
CA GLN A 360 1.14 6.04 -1.66
C GLN A 360 1.29 7.22 -2.66
N VAL A 361 1.92 6.98 -3.82
CA VAL A 361 1.97 7.91 -4.97
C VAL A 361 1.32 7.30 -6.22
N LEU A 362 0.64 8.11 -7.04
CA LEU A 362 -0.06 7.63 -8.25
C LEU A 362 0.87 7.10 -9.35
N PHE A 363 2.10 7.62 -9.41
CA PHE A 363 3.13 7.22 -10.36
C PHE A 363 4.51 7.40 -9.73
N GLY A 364 5.51 6.69 -10.27
CA GLY A 364 6.87 6.71 -9.72
C GLY A 364 7.51 8.10 -9.81
N GLN A 365 7.89 8.67 -8.68
CA GLN A 365 8.64 9.93 -8.59
C GLN A 365 10.15 9.64 -8.74
N ALA A 366 10.95 10.69 -8.96
CA ALA A 366 12.41 10.55 -9.00
C ALA A 366 12.98 10.35 -7.58
N TRP A 367 13.99 9.47 -7.45
CA TRP A 367 14.92 9.53 -6.33
C TRP A 367 15.79 10.77 -6.49
N VAL A 368 15.90 11.60 -5.44
CA VAL A 368 16.71 12.83 -5.45
C VAL A 368 17.81 12.73 -4.39
N VAL A 369 19.07 12.81 -4.84
CA VAL A 369 20.25 12.69 -4.00
C VAL A 369 20.38 13.86 -3.03
N GLN A 370 20.71 13.56 -1.77
CA GLN A 370 21.06 14.54 -0.75
C GLN A 370 22.22 14.03 0.10
N GLY A 371 23.17 14.88 0.47
CA GLY A 371 24.35 14.47 1.22
C GLY A 371 25.28 13.59 0.38
N ALA A 372 25.57 13.98 -0.87
CA ALA A 372 26.45 13.27 -1.80
C ALA A 372 27.90 13.05 -1.29
N SER A 373 28.30 13.73 -0.21
CA SER A 373 29.54 13.48 0.53
C SER A 373 29.48 12.27 1.49
N SER A 374 28.31 11.66 1.67
CA SER A 374 28.11 10.45 2.48
C SER A 374 28.79 9.23 1.83
N PHE A 375 29.29 8.31 2.65
CA PHE A 375 29.98 7.11 2.18
C PHE A 375 29.14 6.24 1.23
N VAL A 376 27.79 6.30 1.33
CA VAL A 376 26.89 5.57 0.42
C VAL A 376 27.07 6.02 -1.04
N TYR A 377 27.52 7.26 -1.25
CA TYR A 377 27.76 7.85 -2.57
C TYR A 377 29.22 7.79 -3.02
N GLU A 378 30.12 7.19 -2.23
CA GLU A 378 31.56 7.07 -2.56
C GLU A 378 31.78 6.39 -3.92
N GLY A 379 32.34 7.12 -4.89
CA GLY A 379 32.60 6.60 -6.24
C GLY A 379 31.34 6.33 -7.08
N THR A 380 30.16 6.84 -6.69
CA THR A 380 28.95 6.78 -7.51
C THR A 380 28.90 7.85 -8.62
N GLY A 381 29.63 8.95 -8.46
CA GLY A 381 29.54 10.10 -9.36
C GLY A 381 28.26 10.93 -9.21
N PHE A 382 27.43 10.66 -8.19
CA PHE A 382 26.29 11.48 -7.83
C PHE A 382 26.69 12.80 -7.13
N HIS A 383 25.88 13.84 -7.33
CA HIS A 383 25.94 15.14 -6.67
C HIS A 383 24.59 15.46 -6.00
N ASP A 384 24.57 16.42 -5.07
CA ASP A 384 23.32 16.86 -4.44
C ASP A 384 22.34 17.42 -5.48
N GLY A 385 21.10 16.91 -5.46
CA GLY A 385 20.06 17.24 -6.45
C GLY A 385 20.07 16.38 -7.72
N ASP A 386 21.05 15.48 -7.92
CA ASP A 386 20.99 14.49 -9.00
C ASP A 386 19.77 13.57 -8.85
N GLN A 387 19.22 13.14 -9.98
CA GLN A 387 17.95 12.40 -10.01
C GLN A 387 18.06 11.03 -10.68
N VAL A 388 17.24 10.10 -10.19
CA VAL A 388 17.00 8.78 -10.78
C VAL A 388 15.48 8.59 -10.96
N PRO A 389 14.93 8.85 -12.17
CA PRO A 389 13.49 8.89 -12.40
C PRO A 389 12.76 7.59 -12.09
N GLY A 390 11.58 7.72 -11.46
CA GLY A 390 10.67 6.59 -11.23
C GLY A 390 11.07 5.59 -10.14
N LEU A 391 12.11 5.87 -9.36
CA LEU A 391 12.56 5.00 -8.24
C LEU A 391 11.85 5.26 -6.90
N VAL A 392 10.99 6.27 -6.79
CA VAL A 392 10.23 6.57 -5.56
C VAL A 392 8.74 6.23 -5.75
N GLY A 393 8.16 5.50 -4.80
CA GLY A 393 6.83 4.87 -4.86
C GLY A 393 6.91 3.33 -4.76
N TYR A 394 5.85 2.56 -5.04
CA TYR A 394 4.44 2.97 -5.01
C TYR A 394 4.08 3.60 -3.66
N GLU A 395 4.70 3.10 -2.60
CA GLU A 395 4.66 3.67 -1.24
C GLU A 395 6.01 4.28 -0.89
N TYR A 396 5.97 5.27 0.00
CA TYR A 396 7.17 5.91 0.52
C TYR A 396 7.13 6.09 2.03
N ASP A 397 8.33 6.06 2.61
CA ASP A 397 8.56 6.40 4.01
C ASP A 397 9.27 7.76 4.13
N ARG A 398 9.21 8.35 5.33
CA ARG A 398 10.07 9.47 5.76
C ARG A 398 10.32 9.41 7.27
N ARG A 399 11.18 10.28 7.80
CA ARG A 399 11.26 10.49 9.25
C ARG A 399 10.06 11.28 9.77
N PHE A 400 9.68 11.01 11.01
CA PHE A 400 8.71 11.76 11.81
C PHE A 400 9.37 12.40 13.05
N GLU A 401 10.62 12.02 13.35
CA GLU A 401 11.37 12.46 14.54
C GLU A 401 10.72 11.98 15.86
N ASN A 402 10.02 10.84 15.82
CA ASN A 402 9.40 10.20 17.00
C ASN A 402 10.46 9.47 17.83
N ASP A 403 11.06 8.43 17.26
CA ASP A 403 11.97 7.49 17.94
C ASP A 403 13.20 7.12 17.07
N THR A 404 13.60 8.03 16.16
CA THR A 404 14.76 7.84 15.26
C THR A 404 16.03 7.43 16.04
N PRO A 405 16.65 6.25 15.77
CA PRO A 405 17.78 5.78 16.57
C PRO A 405 19.08 6.58 16.34
N GLY A 406 19.26 7.63 17.13
CA GLY A 406 20.39 8.54 17.03
C GLY A 406 20.27 9.52 15.86
N ALA A 407 21.38 10.16 15.49
CA ALA A 407 21.44 11.12 14.39
C ALA A 407 21.45 10.40 13.02
N ALA A 408 20.30 9.87 12.60
CA ALA A 408 20.14 9.29 11.27
C ALA A 408 20.46 10.32 10.18
N THR A 409 21.35 9.96 9.27
CA THR A 409 21.79 10.80 8.16
C THR A 409 20.87 10.57 6.97
N VAL A 410 20.18 11.62 6.52
CA VAL A 410 19.37 11.57 5.31
C VAL A 410 20.29 11.56 4.09
N VAL A 411 20.11 10.57 3.21
CA VAL A 411 20.88 10.37 1.97
C VAL A 411 20.04 10.57 0.69
N ALA A 412 18.73 10.69 0.81
CA ALA A 412 17.86 11.19 -0.26
C ALA A 412 16.66 11.93 0.34
N THR A 413 16.22 13.00 -0.31
CA THR A 413 14.97 13.71 0.04
C THR A 413 14.25 14.02 -1.27
N SER A 414 13.32 13.14 -1.62
CA SER A 414 12.67 13.10 -2.92
C SER A 414 11.28 13.73 -2.83
N PRO A 415 11.00 14.85 -3.51
CA PRO A 415 9.67 15.46 -3.50
C PRO A 415 8.62 14.50 -4.08
N VAL A 416 7.47 14.40 -3.41
CA VAL A 416 6.35 13.55 -3.85
C VAL A 416 5.02 14.29 -3.80
N VAL A 417 4.07 13.83 -4.61
CA VAL A 417 2.65 14.15 -4.49
C VAL A 417 1.90 12.84 -4.32
N ASP A 418 1.20 12.71 -3.19
CA ASP A 418 0.54 11.45 -2.82
C ASP A 418 -0.81 11.23 -3.53
N ILE A 419 -1.42 10.06 -3.32
CA ILE A 419 -2.73 9.69 -3.87
C ILE A 419 -3.88 10.60 -3.41
N PHE A 420 -3.70 11.38 -2.35
CA PHE A 420 -4.65 12.41 -1.88
C PHE A 420 -4.30 13.82 -2.40
N ASN A 421 -3.38 13.90 -3.38
CA ASN A 421 -2.80 15.12 -3.91
C ASN A 421 -2.21 16.03 -2.83
N ARG A 422 -1.63 15.50 -1.75
CA ARG A 422 -0.87 16.29 -0.76
C ARG A 422 0.62 16.30 -1.15
N PRO A 423 1.34 17.41 -0.95
CA PRO A 423 2.78 17.46 -1.20
C PRO A 423 3.54 16.91 0.01
N GLY A 424 4.59 16.13 -0.24
CA GLY A 424 5.45 15.58 0.80
C GLY A 424 6.87 15.31 0.30
N ALA A 425 7.63 14.53 1.07
CA ALA A 425 8.89 13.96 0.63
C ALA A 425 8.99 12.50 1.07
N SER A 426 9.59 11.67 0.21
CA SER A 426 10.22 10.40 0.58
C SER A 426 11.63 10.71 1.09
N GLU A 427 12.03 10.09 2.20
CA GLU A 427 13.42 10.17 2.69
C GLU A 427 14.07 8.79 2.71
N ALA A 428 15.30 8.71 2.21
CA ALA A 428 16.18 7.57 2.48
C ALA A 428 17.21 7.95 3.55
N VAL A 429 17.50 7.04 4.47
CA VAL A 429 18.32 7.31 5.66
C VAL A 429 19.36 6.22 5.91
N VAL A 430 20.44 6.60 6.59
CA VAL A 430 21.42 5.68 7.15
C VAL A 430 21.74 6.05 8.60
N TYR A 431 21.77 5.06 9.49
CA TYR A 431 22.14 5.25 10.90
C TYR A 431 23.01 4.09 11.41
N ARG A 432 23.57 4.23 12.62
CA ARG A 432 24.22 3.12 13.34
C ARG A 432 23.50 2.88 14.67
N ALA A 433 23.05 1.66 14.88
CA ALA A 433 22.43 1.24 16.13
C ALA A 433 23.47 1.22 17.28
N PRO A 434 23.04 1.23 18.56
CA PRO A 434 23.95 1.21 19.71
C PRO A 434 24.92 0.00 19.71
N GLY A 435 24.51 -1.14 19.13
CA GLY A 435 25.36 -2.32 18.91
C GLY A 435 26.39 -2.20 17.77
N GLY A 436 26.53 -1.03 17.15
CA GLY A 436 27.47 -0.76 16.04
C GLY A 436 26.92 -1.08 14.64
N ALA A 437 25.86 -1.88 14.55
CA ALA A 437 25.19 -2.27 13.32
C ALA A 437 24.80 -1.05 12.46
N LEU A 438 25.28 -1.03 11.22
CA LEU A 438 24.80 -0.09 10.19
C LEU A 438 23.39 -0.48 9.76
N VAL A 439 22.50 0.50 9.67
CA VAL A 439 21.13 0.34 9.18
C VAL A 439 20.84 1.34 8.06
N PHE A 440 20.14 0.89 7.02
CA PHE A 440 19.69 1.70 5.89
C PHE A 440 18.19 1.50 5.65
N GLY A 441 17.47 2.61 5.50
CA GLY A 441 16.08 2.64 5.03
C GLY A 441 16.01 3.35 3.68
N ALA A 442 15.56 2.66 2.64
CA ALA A 442 15.46 3.23 1.29
C ALA A 442 14.30 4.21 1.11
N GLY A 443 13.26 4.12 1.95
CA GLY A 443 12.10 5.00 1.88
C GLY A 443 11.25 4.88 0.61
N SER A 444 11.42 3.80 -0.17
CA SER A 444 10.59 3.48 -1.33
C SER A 444 10.57 1.99 -1.68
N ILE A 445 9.36 1.46 -1.94
CA ILE A 445 9.14 0.10 -2.47
C ILE A 445 9.84 -0.12 -3.83
N TYR A 446 9.97 0.92 -4.65
CA TYR A 446 10.55 0.89 -6.00
C TYR A 446 12.08 0.90 -6.02
N PHE A 447 12.76 1.01 -4.88
CA PHE A 447 14.23 0.99 -4.81
C PHE A 447 14.89 -0.21 -5.53
N PRO A 448 14.41 -1.47 -5.43
CA PRO A 448 15.01 -2.60 -6.14
C PRO A 448 15.00 -2.46 -7.67
N LEU A 449 14.08 -1.69 -8.23
CA LEU A 449 14.02 -1.41 -9.68
C LEU A 449 15.22 -0.59 -10.16
N GLY A 450 15.94 0.07 -9.25
CA GLY A 450 17.15 0.83 -9.53
C GLY A 450 18.42 -0.02 -9.66
N VAL A 451 18.43 -1.27 -9.18
CA VAL A 451 19.64 -2.13 -9.21
C VAL A 451 19.60 -3.23 -10.28
N ASP A 452 18.44 -3.58 -10.81
CA ASP A 452 18.33 -4.49 -11.95
C ASP A 452 17.13 -4.22 -12.85
N ASP A 453 17.27 -4.55 -14.14
CA ASP A 453 16.17 -4.65 -15.10
C ASP A 453 15.78 -6.13 -15.28
N PHE A 454 15.28 -6.75 -14.20
CA PHE A 454 14.95 -8.17 -14.15
C PHE A 454 14.06 -8.62 -15.32
N ALA A 455 14.17 -9.89 -15.73
CA ALA A 455 13.73 -10.37 -17.05
C ALA A 455 12.25 -10.11 -17.41
N THR A 456 11.37 -9.93 -16.43
CA THR A 456 9.91 -9.80 -16.59
C THR A 456 9.33 -8.57 -15.89
N GLY A 457 8.21 -8.06 -16.40
CA GLY A 457 7.38 -7.06 -15.71
C GLY A 457 7.33 -5.69 -16.41
N PRO A 458 6.40 -4.80 -16.00
CA PRO A 458 6.18 -3.50 -16.65
C PRO A 458 7.15 -2.39 -16.20
N TYR A 459 8.11 -2.71 -15.32
CA TYR A 459 8.96 -1.72 -14.62
C TYR A 459 10.44 -1.74 -15.03
N ARG A 460 10.77 -2.38 -16.15
CA ARG A 460 12.13 -2.42 -16.73
C ARG A 460 12.54 -1.06 -17.32
N GLY A 461 13.83 -0.84 -17.49
CA GLY A 461 14.43 0.42 -17.96
C GLY A 461 14.66 1.42 -16.83
N LYS A 462 14.78 0.95 -15.58
CA LYS A 462 14.95 1.78 -14.38
C LYS A 462 16.32 1.67 -13.74
N ARG A 463 17.08 0.62 -14.05
CA ARG A 463 18.42 0.33 -13.52
C ARG A 463 19.41 1.49 -13.67
N ASP A 464 20.18 1.77 -12.63
CA ASP A 464 21.30 2.71 -12.63
C ASP A 464 22.53 2.10 -11.93
N GLN A 465 23.69 2.07 -12.60
CA GLN A 465 24.91 1.53 -11.99
C GLN A 465 25.37 2.33 -10.77
N ARG A 466 24.96 3.61 -10.65
CA ARG A 466 25.24 4.45 -9.49
C ARG A 466 24.40 4.01 -8.27
N MET A 467 23.19 3.50 -8.49
CA MET A 467 22.34 2.90 -7.45
C MET A 467 22.84 1.49 -7.07
N GLU A 468 23.29 0.69 -8.05
CA GLU A 468 24.04 -0.55 -7.78
C GLU A 468 25.27 -0.28 -6.90
N ARG A 469 26.04 0.77 -7.22
CA ARG A 469 27.22 1.18 -6.43
C ARG A 469 26.85 1.70 -5.03
N LEU A 470 25.71 2.37 -4.86
CA LEU A 470 25.20 2.75 -3.54
C LEU A 470 25.01 1.52 -2.65
N VAL A 471 24.36 0.47 -3.16
CA VAL A 471 24.19 -0.79 -2.42
C VAL A 471 25.54 -1.48 -2.14
N ALA A 472 26.45 -1.50 -3.10
CA ALA A 472 27.81 -2.01 -2.89
C ALA A 472 28.59 -1.22 -1.80
N ASN A 473 28.39 0.10 -1.70
CA ASN A 473 29.00 0.94 -0.66
C ASN A 473 28.44 0.65 0.75
N LEU A 474 27.15 0.29 0.87
CA LEU A 474 26.57 -0.18 2.13
C LEU A 474 27.24 -1.48 2.59
N PHE A 475 27.39 -2.46 1.69
CA PHE A 475 28.04 -3.73 2.01
C PHE A 475 29.55 -3.59 2.29
N LYS A 476 30.25 -2.71 1.57
CA LYS A 476 31.62 -2.30 1.86
C LYS A 476 31.77 -1.72 3.28
N SER A 477 30.89 -0.79 3.66
CA SER A 477 30.95 -0.06 4.96
C SER A 477 30.48 -0.88 6.17
N ALA A 478 29.67 -1.92 5.92
CA ALA A 478 29.21 -2.86 6.94
C ALA A 478 30.15 -4.06 7.12
N LEU A 479 30.43 -4.76 6.02
CA LEU A 479 31.01 -6.11 6.03
C LEU A 479 32.41 -6.17 5.40
N ASN A 480 32.98 -5.03 4.99
CA ASN A 480 34.25 -4.94 4.26
C ASN A 480 34.28 -5.77 2.96
N LEU A 481 33.11 -5.99 2.34
CA LEU A 481 33.04 -6.70 1.06
C LEU A 481 33.60 -5.83 -0.07
N PRO A 482 34.24 -6.44 -1.08
CA PRO A 482 34.72 -5.71 -2.25
C PRO A 482 33.54 -5.09 -3.02
N VAL A 483 33.80 -3.93 -3.62
CA VAL A 483 32.91 -3.40 -4.67
C VAL A 483 33.16 -4.23 -5.94
N PRO A 484 32.12 -4.77 -6.60
CA PRO A 484 32.27 -5.52 -7.84
C PRO A 484 33.00 -4.70 -8.92
N PRO A 485 33.91 -5.28 -9.72
CA PRO A 485 34.72 -4.53 -10.69
C PRO A 485 33.91 -3.67 -11.67
N GLN A 486 32.76 -4.16 -12.12
CA GLN A 486 31.82 -3.45 -12.99
C GLN A 486 31.14 -2.23 -12.34
N LEU A 487 31.29 -2.04 -11.02
CA LEU A 487 30.81 -0.90 -10.24
C LEU A 487 31.97 -0.03 -9.70
N ALA A 488 33.21 -0.30 -10.11
CA ALA A 488 34.37 0.52 -9.71
C ALA A 488 34.28 1.96 -10.25
N SER A 489 33.71 2.12 -11.45
CA SER A 489 33.42 3.40 -12.11
C SER A 489 32.04 3.31 -12.80
N PRO A 490 30.94 3.49 -12.05
CA PRO A 490 29.60 3.30 -12.58
C PRO A 490 29.23 4.42 -13.58
N HIS A 491 28.59 4.05 -14.67
CA HIS A 491 28.02 5.01 -15.62
C HIS A 491 26.64 5.46 -15.14
N ALA A 492 26.37 6.76 -15.22
CA ALA A 492 25.01 7.27 -15.07
C ALA A 492 24.12 6.71 -16.17
N THR A 493 22.97 6.13 -15.83
CA THR A 493 21.97 5.78 -16.83
C THR A 493 21.47 7.07 -17.46
N LEU A 494 21.65 7.21 -18.78
CA LEU A 494 21.07 8.29 -19.56
C LEU A 494 19.57 8.02 -19.74
N TYR A 495 18.79 8.26 -18.68
CA TYR A 495 17.34 8.43 -18.77
C TYR A 495 17.09 9.46 -19.86
N GLY A 496 16.46 9.00 -20.95
CA GLY A 496 16.60 9.63 -22.26
C GLY A 496 16.28 11.12 -22.25
N GLN A 497 17.33 11.95 -22.13
CA GLN A 497 17.31 13.36 -22.52
C GLN A 497 16.76 13.36 -23.95
N PRO A 498 15.56 13.93 -24.21
CA PRO A 498 14.84 13.57 -25.42
C PRO A 498 15.68 13.91 -26.66
N LEU A 499 16.15 12.88 -27.37
CA LEU A 499 17.22 12.97 -28.38
C LEU A 499 16.80 13.67 -29.69
N ALA A 500 15.71 14.43 -29.65
CA ALA A 500 15.19 15.21 -30.75
C ALA A 500 15.42 16.70 -30.47
N ALA A 501 15.74 17.47 -31.52
CA ALA A 501 16.11 18.88 -31.41
C ALA A 501 15.06 19.77 -30.71
N TRP A 502 13.78 19.35 -30.62
CA TRP A 502 12.75 20.07 -29.86
C TRP A 502 13.06 20.13 -28.36
N ALA A 503 13.79 19.17 -27.79
CA ALA A 503 14.17 19.18 -26.37
C ALA A 503 15.00 20.41 -26.00
N ALA A 504 15.91 20.84 -26.88
CA ALA A 504 16.71 22.05 -26.71
C ALA A 504 15.89 23.36 -26.81
N SER A 505 14.61 23.28 -27.19
CA SER A 505 13.67 24.40 -27.19
C SER A 505 12.65 24.35 -26.04
N VAL A 506 12.70 23.33 -25.16
CA VAL A 506 11.86 23.27 -23.95
C VAL A 506 12.41 24.22 -22.90
N ALA A 507 11.60 25.22 -22.52
CA ALA A 507 11.90 26.17 -21.46
C ALA A 507 10.89 26.09 -20.32
N THR A 508 11.35 26.29 -19.09
CA THR A 508 10.49 26.33 -17.89
C THR A 508 9.66 27.62 -17.88
N MET A 509 8.42 27.54 -18.38
CA MET A 509 7.50 28.69 -18.43
C MET A 509 7.07 29.20 -17.04
N ALA A 510 7.02 28.31 -16.04
CA ALA A 510 6.81 28.65 -14.64
C ALA A 510 7.32 27.51 -13.73
N SER A 511 7.58 27.84 -12.47
CA SER A 511 7.93 26.90 -11.39
C SER A 511 7.05 27.15 -10.16
N ASN A 512 7.16 26.28 -9.14
CA ASN A 512 6.45 26.42 -7.86
C ASN A 512 4.91 26.50 -7.96
N LEU A 513 4.31 25.92 -9.00
CA LEU A 513 2.86 25.90 -9.18
C LEU A 513 2.17 25.08 -8.05
N PRO A 514 1.19 25.64 -7.32
CA PRO A 514 0.42 24.90 -6.33
C PRO A 514 -0.45 23.81 -6.97
N GLY A 515 0.07 22.58 -6.97
CA GLY A 515 -0.70 21.35 -7.23
C GLY A 515 -1.47 21.26 -8.57
N PRO A 516 -0.87 21.66 -9.72
CA PRO A 516 -1.56 21.66 -11.01
C PRO A 516 -2.02 20.24 -11.39
N SER A 517 -3.33 20.01 -11.46
CA SER A 517 -3.91 18.71 -11.87
C SER A 517 -4.30 18.64 -13.34
N SER A 518 -4.48 19.79 -13.98
CA SER A 518 -4.96 19.93 -15.35
C SER A 518 -4.63 21.33 -15.86
N VAL A 519 -4.39 21.48 -17.17
CA VAL A 519 -4.00 22.74 -17.81
C VAL A 519 -4.82 22.94 -19.10
N ALA A 520 -5.21 24.18 -19.38
CA ALA A 520 -5.85 24.59 -20.62
C ALA A 520 -5.20 25.86 -21.17
N GLN A 521 -5.06 25.96 -22.50
CA GLN A 521 -4.57 27.16 -23.17
C GLN A 521 -5.74 28.10 -23.47
N LEU A 522 -5.59 29.38 -23.16
CA LEU A 522 -6.53 30.44 -23.51
C LEU A 522 -6.28 30.93 -24.95
N PRO A 523 -7.25 31.59 -25.61
CA PRO A 523 -7.06 32.14 -26.97
C PRO A 523 -5.92 33.16 -27.12
N ASP A 524 -5.45 33.77 -26.02
CA ASP A 524 -4.28 34.67 -26.01
C ASP A 524 -2.93 33.92 -25.90
N GLY A 525 -2.95 32.59 -25.99
CA GLY A 525 -1.77 31.72 -25.96
C GLY A 525 -1.25 31.43 -24.54
N SER A 526 -1.74 32.11 -23.50
CA SER A 526 -1.38 31.82 -22.12
C SER A 526 -2.13 30.59 -21.58
N PHE A 527 -1.77 30.11 -20.38
CA PHE A 527 -2.32 28.89 -19.81
C PHE A 527 -2.99 29.14 -18.45
N VAL A 528 -4.10 28.46 -18.20
CA VAL A 528 -4.72 28.31 -16.87
C VAL A 528 -4.60 26.88 -16.39
N TYR A 529 -4.55 26.68 -15.08
CA TYR A 529 -4.51 25.36 -14.46
C TYR A 529 -5.45 25.26 -13.25
N ALA A 530 -5.92 24.05 -12.97
CA ALA A 530 -6.67 23.74 -11.76
C ALA A 530 -5.73 23.45 -10.58
N ASP A 531 -6.01 24.04 -9.42
CA ASP A 531 -5.45 23.65 -8.12
C ASP A 531 -6.57 23.04 -7.25
N PRO A 532 -6.66 21.71 -7.18
CA PRO A 532 -7.68 21.04 -6.39
C PRO A 532 -7.54 21.28 -4.88
N ARG A 533 -6.33 21.59 -4.39
CA ARG A 533 -6.06 21.84 -2.96
C ARG A 533 -6.44 23.26 -2.57
N GLY A 534 -6.05 24.24 -3.39
CA GLY A 534 -6.34 25.65 -3.19
C GLY A 534 -7.78 26.04 -3.53
N HIS A 535 -8.65 25.10 -3.93
CA HIS A 535 -10.04 25.38 -4.30
C HIS A 535 -10.16 26.48 -5.39
N GLN A 536 -9.19 26.49 -6.31
CA GLN A 536 -8.91 27.62 -7.19
C GLN A 536 -8.53 27.17 -8.60
N ILE A 537 -8.79 28.04 -9.57
CA ILE A 537 -8.17 28.03 -10.89
C ILE A 537 -7.16 29.16 -10.89
N HIS A 538 -5.97 28.93 -11.45
CA HIS A 538 -4.86 29.88 -11.51
C HIS A 538 -4.41 30.10 -12.95
N ARG A 539 -3.70 31.20 -13.21
CA ARG A 539 -3.08 31.49 -14.51
C ARG A 539 -1.56 31.36 -14.41
N VAL A 540 -0.94 30.66 -15.36
CA VAL A 540 0.51 30.41 -15.36
C VAL A 540 1.27 31.73 -15.40
N GLY A 541 2.22 31.91 -14.47
CA GLY A 541 2.99 33.14 -14.32
C GLY A 541 2.31 34.26 -13.50
N GLN A 542 1.11 34.03 -12.96
CA GLN A 542 0.41 34.98 -12.08
C GLN A 542 0.29 34.46 -10.65
N SER A 543 0.36 35.35 -9.67
CA SER A 543 0.31 35.03 -8.23
C SER A 543 -1.07 35.15 -7.59
N ALA A 544 -2.02 35.78 -8.30
CA ALA A 544 -3.43 35.80 -7.94
C ALA A 544 -4.16 34.63 -8.63
N PRO A 545 -5.22 34.07 -8.02
CA PRO A 545 -6.06 33.10 -8.70
C PRO A 545 -6.75 33.72 -9.92
N TYR A 546 -6.99 32.90 -10.94
CA TYR A 546 -7.84 33.24 -12.08
C TYR A 546 -9.33 33.14 -11.70
N ALA A 547 -9.68 32.24 -10.78
CA ALA A 547 -10.94 32.22 -10.05
C ALA A 547 -10.85 31.41 -8.75
N GLY A 548 -11.61 31.80 -7.73
CA GLY A 548 -11.82 31.05 -6.49
C GLY A 548 -11.33 31.76 -5.23
N THR A 549 -12.16 31.77 -4.18
CA THR A 549 -11.87 32.37 -2.86
C THR A 549 -10.84 31.61 -2.02
N GLY A 550 -10.49 30.39 -2.40
CA GLY A 550 -9.73 29.46 -1.57
C GLY A 550 -10.59 28.64 -0.59
N VAL A 551 -11.91 28.83 -0.59
CA VAL A 551 -12.82 28.18 0.37
C VAL A 551 -13.72 27.14 -0.33
N PRO A 552 -13.82 25.89 0.18
CA PRO A 552 -14.71 24.89 -0.39
C PRO A 552 -16.19 25.28 -0.29
N GLY A 553 -16.89 25.22 -1.42
CA GLY A 553 -18.32 25.46 -1.51
C GLY A 553 -18.85 25.37 -2.94
N SER A 554 -20.14 25.68 -3.13
CA SER A 554 -20.79 25.81 -4.43
C SER A 554 -21.74 27.01 -4.42
N ASP A 555 -21.57 27.90 -5.39
CA ASP A 555 -22.39 29.10 -5.56
C ASP A 555 -23.70 28.75 -6.25
N ARG A 556 -24.82 29.23 -5.72
CA ARG A 556 -26.17 28.93 -6.26
C ARG A 556 -26.64 29.89 -7.34
N GLN A 557 -25.85 30.93 -7.62
CA GLN A 557 -26.12 32.03 -8.54
C GLN A 557 -24.79 32.44 -9.20
N PRO A 558 -24.81 33.17 -10.32
CA PRO A 558 -23.59 33.75 -10.89
C PRO A 558 -22.87 34.65 -9.88
N VAL A 559 -21.54 34.52 -9.81
CA VAL A 559 -20.64 35.33 -8.97
C VAL A 559 -19.37 35.69 -9.75
N SER A 560 -18.65 36.74 -9.37
CA SER A 560 -17.35 37.04 -9.97
C SER A 560 -16.30 35.99 -9.59
N ALA A 561 -15.23 35.88 -10.38
CA ALA A 561 -14.11 34.97 -10.14
C ALA A 561 -13.54 35.04 -8.70
N ASP A 562 -13.33 36.25 -8.17
CA ASP A 562 -12.81 36.49 -6.81
C ASP A 562 -13.76 36.03 -5.68
N SER A 563 -15.06 35.88 -5.99
CA SER A 563 -16.11 35.48 -5.05
C SER A 563 -16.56 34.02 -5.21
N ALA A 564 -16.00 33.29 -6.19
CA ALA A 564 -16.40 31.92 -6.50
C ALA A 564 -15.90 30.90 -5.47
N HIS A 565 -16.70 29.87 -5.24
CA HIS A 565 -16.35 28.72 -4.42
C HIS A 565 -16.32 27.47 -5.29
N PHE A 566 -15.21 26.72 -5.24
CA PHE A 566 -15.05 25.42 -5.90
C PHE A 566 -14.73 24.34 -4.86
N ALA A 567 -15.11 23.10 -5.09
CA ALA A 567 -14.85 21.97 -4.21
C ALA A 567 -13.96 20.95 -4.93
N ASN A 568 -12.64 21.14 -4.78
CA ASN A 568 -11.59 20.33 -5.43
C ASN A 568 -11.73 20.32 -6.96
N PRO A 569 -11.58 21.47 -7.64
CA PRO A 569 -11.62 21.54 -9.09
C PRO A 569 -10.48 20.69 -9.67
N SER A 570 -10.79 19.66 -10.46
CA SER A 570 -9.80 18.66 -10.91
C SER A 570 -9.33 18.86 -12.35
N SER A 571 -10.20 19.35 -13.23
CA SER A 571 -9.91 19.56 -14.65
C SER A 571 -10.35 20.94 -15.12
N VAL A 572 -9.59 21.51 -16.04
CA VAL A 572 -9.97 22.71 -16.83
C VAL A 572 -9.99 22.39 -18.32
N TRP A 573 -10.87 23.05 -19.05
CA TRP A 573 -10.84 23.13 -20.52
C TRP A 573 -11.27 24.53 -20.94
N ALA A 574 -10.69 25.08 -22.00
CA ALA A 574 -11.00 26.44 -22.48
C ALA A 574 -11.56 26.40 -23.91
N ASP A 575 -12.58 27.22 -24.19
CA ASP A 575 -13.11 27.39 -25.55
C ASP A 575 -12.42 28.52 -26.31
N ALA A 576 -12.66 28.56 -27.63
CA ALA A 576 -12.12 29.60 -28.53
C ALA A 576 -12.66 31.01 -28.24
N ALA A 577 -13.69 31.15 -27.41
CA ALA A 577 -14.22 32.43 -26.93
C ALA A 577 -13.65 32.83 -25.55
N GLY A 578 -12.69 32.07 -25.01
CA GLY A 578 -11.97 32.36 -23.78
C GLY A 578 -12.68 31.94 -22.49
N ASN A 579 -13.82 31.23 -22.57
CA ASN A 579 -14.46 30.71 -21.38
C ASN A 579 -13.70 29.48 -20.86
N VAL A 580 -13.60 29.34 -19.55
CA VAL A 580 -12.95 28.19 -18.90
C VAL A 580 -14.00 27.33 -18.20
N PHE A 581 -14.17 26.11 -18.70
CA PHE A 581 -14.99 25.08 -18.10
C PHE A 581 -14.17 24.34 -17.04
N VAL A 582 -14.79 24.03 -15.90
CA VAL A 582 -14.12 23.47 -14.72
C VAL A 582 -14.89 22.24 -14.23
N ALA A 583 -14.21 21.10 -14.08
CA ALA A 583 -14.74 19.93 -13.39
C ALA A 583 -14.67 20.16 -11.88
N ASP A 584 -15.80 20.54 -11.28
CA ASP A 584 -15.94 20.93 -9.88
C ASP A 584 -16.28 19.68 -9.04
N THR A 585 -15.27 18.82 -8.89
CA THR A 585 -15.37 17.38 -8.58
C THR A 585 -16.30 17.06 -7.42
N LEU A 586 -16.05 17.64 -6.24
CA LEU A 586 -16.80 17.30 -5.01
C LEU A 586 -18.18 17.97 -4.96
N ASN A 587 -18.41 18.99 -5.79
CA ASN A 587 -19.75 19.52 -6.05
C ASN A 587 -20.52 18.66 -7.07
N SER A 588 -19.84 17.78 -7.81
CA SER A 588 -20.41 16.91 -8.85
C SER A 588 -21.14 17.67 -9.96
N CYS A 589 -20.46 18.70 -10.51
CA CYS A 589 -20.92 19.47 -11.65
C CYS A 589 -19.77 20.04 -12.48
N ILE A 590 -20.09 20.53 -13.68
CA ILE A 590 -19.21 21.35 -14.51
C ILE A 590 -19.60 22.82 -14.29
N ARG A 591 -18.64 23.65 -13.91
CA ARG A 591 -18.77 25.11 -13.81
C ARG A 591 -18.24 25.76 -15.09
N LYS A 592 -18.67 26.98 -15.39
CA LYS A 592 -18.12 27.82 -16.47
C LYS A 592 -17.72 29.17 -15.89
N ILE A 593 -16.45 29.53 -16.05
CA ILE A 593 -15.90 30.86 -15.86
C ILE A 593 -16.05 31.59 -17.19
N GLY A 594 -16.78 32.70 -17.22
CA GLY A 594 -16.99 33.49 -18.43
C GLY A 594 -15.73 34.23 -18.91
N SER A 595 -15.70 34.60 -20.19
CA SER A 595 -14.77 35.58 -20.74
C SER A 595 -15.23 37.03 -20.62
N ASP A 596 -16.25 37.29 -19.78
CA ASP A 596 -16.64 38.64 -19.37
C ASP A 596 -15.58 39.26 -18.43
N PRO A 597 -15.50 40.61 -18.30
CA PRO A 597 -14.48 41.27 -17.48
C PRO A 597 -14.51 40.96 -15.97
N ALA A 598 -15.56 40.33 -15.45
CA ALA A 598 -15.64 39.88 -14.05
C ALA A 598 -15.36 38.37 -13.89
N HIS A 599 -15.04 37.69 -15.01
CA HIS A 599 -14.86 36.24 -15.10
C HIS A 599 -15.97 35.48 -14.40
N THR A 600 -17.22 35.78 -14.77
CA THR A 600 -18.42 35.36 -14.04
C THR A 600 -18.55 33.84 -14.02
N VAL A 601 -18.53 33.28 -12.81
CA VAL A 601 -18.57 31.84 -12.56
C VAL A 601 -20.01 31.38 -12.39
N THR A 602 -20.41 30.43 -13.24
CA THR A 602 -21.76 29.86 -13.30
C THR A 602 -21.72 28.33 -13.23
N THR A 603 -22.84 27.71 -12.89
CA THR A 603 -23.03 26.26 -13.11
C THR A 603 -23.42 26.03 -14.55
N PHE A 604 -22.62 25.24 -15.28
CA PHE A 604 -22.85 24.96 -16.69
C PHE A 604 -23.63 23.68 -16.93
N ALA A 605 -23.23 22.59 -16.27
CA ALA A 605 -23.92 21.30 -16.33
C ALA A 605 -23.83 20.56 -14.99
N GLY A 606 -24.87 19.83 -14.60
CA GLY A 606 -24.94 19.17 -13.30
C GLY A 606 -25.60 20.02 -12.21
N SER A 607 -26.17 19.36 -11.20
CA SER A 607 -26.95 20.01 -10.13
C SER A 607 -26.11 20.74 -9.05
N CYS A 608 -24.79 20.54 -9.02
CA CYS A 608 -23.83 20.97 -7.97
C CYS A 608 -24.20 20.61 -6.51
N THR A 609 -25.29 19.87 -6.30
CA THR A 609 -25.87 19.57 -4.98
C THR A 609 -26.54 18.19 -4.91
N LEU A 610 -26.76 17.55 -6.07
CA LEU A 610 -27.26 16.18 -6.23
C LEU A 610 -26.37 15.44 -7.22
N TYR A 611 -25.68 14.41 -6.73
CA TYR A 611 -24.84 13.53 -7.56
C TYR A 611 -25.65 12.38 -8.19
N GLY A 612 -24.97 11.57 -9.00
CA GLY A 612 -25.47 10.35 -9.63
C GLY A 612 -25.50 10.43 -11.15
N LEU A 613 -26.06 9.42 -11.80
CA LEU A 613 -26.14 9.31 -13.26
C LEU A 613 -27.49 9.81 -13.78
N GLN A 614 -27.51 10.98 -14.42
CA GLN A 614 -28.70 11.48 -15.13
C GLN A 614 -28.28 12.38 -16.31
N ASP A 615 -28.74 12.05 -17.52
CA ASP A 615 -28.66 12.90 -18.71
C ASP A 615 -29.73 14.00 -18.69
N GLY A 616 -29.47 15.12 -19.36
CA GLY A 616 -30.31 16.31 -19.33
C GLY A 616 -29.56 17.60 -19.64
N VAL A 617 -30.25 18.73 -19.67
CA VAL A 617 -29.65 20.04 -20.00
C VAL A 617 -29.33 20.82 -18.72
N GLY A 618 -28.11 21.35 -18.63
CA GLY A 618 -27.68 22.21 -17.53
C GLY A 618 -27.83 21.54 -16.16
N THR A 619 -28.51 22.19 -15.23
CA THR A 619 -28.71 21.71 -13.85
C THR A 619 -29.69 20.54 -13.71
N ALA A 620 -30.37 20.12 -14.79
CA ALA A 620 -31.18 18.89 -14.80
C ALA A 620 -30.34 17.61 -14.96
N ALA A 621 -29.11 17.71 -15.48
CA ALA A 621 -28.15 16.63 -15.48
C ALA A 621 -27.55 16.38 -14.08
N ARG A 622 -26.92 15.20 -13.91
CA ARG A 622 -26.12 14.85 -12.73
C ARG A 622 -24.84 14.13 -13.15
N PHE A 623 -23.80 14.31 -12.34
CA PHE A 623 -22.51 13.63 -12.41
C PHE A 623 -22.22 13.01 -11.02
N SER A 624 -21.18 12.18 -10.91
CA SER A 624 -20.63 11.73 -9.64
C SER A 624 -19.11 11.69 -9.75
N TYR A 625 -18.43 12.69 -9.17
CA TYR A 625 -17.01 12.97 -9.36
C TYR A 625 -16.64 13.12 -10.86
N PRO A 626 -17.08 14.20 -11.53
CA PRO A 626 -16.54 14.58 -12.83
C PRO A 626 -15.05 14.95 -12.67
N MET A 627 -14.19 14.30 -13.46
CA MET A 627 -12.73 14.42 -13.40
C MET A 627 -12.19 14.98 -14.72
N GLY A 628 -11.29 14.27 -15.42
CA GLY A 628 -10.64 14.73 -16.63
C GLY A 628 -11.62 15.09 -17.75
N MET A 629 -11.39 16.23 -18.41
CA MET A 629 -12.17 16.72 -19.54
C MET A 629 -11.32 16.83 -20.81
N SER A 630 -11.94 16.62 -21.98
CA SER A 630 -11.29 16.80 -23.29
C SER A 630 -12.34 17.09 -24.37
N PHE A 631 -11.97 17.78 -25.46
CA PHE A 631 -12.92 18.14 -26.51
C PHE A 631 -12.92 17.18 -27.69
N SER A 632 -14.11 16.88 -28.22
CA SER A 632 -14.32 16.14 -29.46
C SER A 632 -15.20 16.95 -30.41
N SER A 633 -14.72 17.17 -31.64
CA SER A 633 -15.51 17.82 -32.71
C SER A 633 -16.81 17.10 -33.08
N ARG A 634 -16.97 15.83 -32.67
CA ARG A 634 -18.19 15.03 -32.87
C ARG A 634 -19.14 15.05 -31.66
N TRP A 635 -18.62 15.21 -30.45
CA TRP A 635 -19.36 14.95 -29.20
C TRP A 635 -19.30 16.09 -28.17
N GLY A 636 -18.68 17.22 -28.49
CA GLY A 636 -18.50 18.32 -27.55
C GLY A 636 -17.45 18.04 -26.48
N LEU A 637 -17.65 18.56 -25.28
CA LEU A 637 -16.78 18.35 -24.13
C LEU A 637 -17.04 16.97 -23.52
N LEU A 638 -16.09 16.05 -23.69
CA LEU A 638 -16.08 14.75 -23.03
C LEU A 638 -15.64 14.94 -21.57
N VAL A 639 -16.36 14.31 -20.66
CA VAL A 639 -16.11 14.31 -19.21
C VAL A 639 -16.00 12.86 -18.73
N ALA A 640 -14.90 12.53 -18.04
CA ALA A 640 -14.80 11.31 -17.26
C ALA A 640 -15.62 11.46 -15.96
N ASP A 641 -16.72 10.71 -15.85
CA ASP A 641 -17.68 10.80 -14.75
C ASP A 641 -17.45 9.61 -13.82
N GLU A 642 -16.43 9.77 -12.96
CA GLU A 642 -15.59 8.69 -12.43
C GLU A 642 -16.38 7.65 -11.64
N GLN A 643 -17.18 8.10 -10.66
CA GLN A 643 -17.98 7.20 -9.80
C GLN A 643 -19.26 6.71 -10.46
N ASN A 644 -19.67 7.30 -11.59
CA ASN A 644 -20.70 6.73 -12.46
C ASN A 644 -20.09 5.71 -13.45
N HIS A 645 -18.76 5.58 -13.52
CA HIS A 645 -18.00 4.67 -14.38
C HIS A 645 -18.28 4.81 -15.89
N VAL A 646 -18.53 6.05 -16.35
CA VAL A 646 -18.90 6.35 -17.75
C VAL A 646 -18.20 7.60 -18.30
N VAL A 647 -18.19 7.72 -19.63
CA VAL A 647 -17.86 8.97 -20.32
C VAL A 647 -19.14 9.68 -20.72
N ARG A 648 -19.23 10.97 -20.37
CA ARG A 648 -20.36 11.85 -20.71
C ARG A 648 -19.92 12.83 -21.79
N ALA A 649 -20.72 13.00 -22.83
CA ALA A 649 -20.66 14.14 -23.72
C ALA A 649 -21.41 15.32 -23.07
N VAL A 650 -20.85 16.52 -23.17
CA VAL A 650 -21.50 17.78 -22.81
C VAL A 650 -21.37 18.74 -23.98
N ASP A 651 -22.48 19.20 -24.52
CA ASP A 651 -22.49 20.28 -25.52
C ASP A 651 -22.00 21.59 -24.86
N PRO A 652 -20.87 22.19 -25.30
CA PRO A 652 -20.30 23.40 -24.70
C PRO A 652 -21.11 24.67 -25.01
N THR A 653 -22.09 24.59 -25.91
CA THR A 653 -23.02 25.68 -26.26
C THR A 653 -24.29 25.61 -25.43
N THR A 654 -24.93 24.43 -25.36
CA THR A 654 -26.25 24.27 -24.74
C THR A 654 -26.23 23.72 -23.32
N GLY A 655 -25.12 23.11 -22.89
CA GLY A 655 -25.05 22.39 -21.61
C GLY A 655 -25.82 21.06 -21.60
N ALA A 656 -26.22 20.54 -22.76
CA ALA A 656 -26.86 19.23 -22.89
C ALA A 656 -25.85 18.10 -22.59
N VAL A 657 -26.17 17.25 -21.62
CA VAL A 657 -25.36 16.09 -21.20
C VAL A 657 -25.95 14.80 -21.74
N THR A 658 -25.13 13.95 -22.36
CA THR A 658 -25.50 12.64 -22.90
C THR A 658 -24.45 11.59 -22.53
N THR A 659 -24.86 10.39 -22.12
CA THR A 659 -23.95 9.31 -21.77
C THR A 659 -23.50 8.55 -23.02
N LEU A 660 -22.19 8.46 -23.28
CA LEU A 660 -21.65 7.83 -24.50
C LEU A 660 -21.45 6.31 -24.42
N GLY A 661 -21.57 5.73 -23.22
CA GLY A 661 -21.48 4.28 -23.03
C GLY A 661 -21.73 3.86 -21.57
N GLN A 662 -22.09 2.60 -21.37
CA GLN A 662 -22.26 1.94 -20.08
C GLN A 662 -21.38 0.67 -20.05
N PRO A 663 -20.74 0.30 -18.93
CA PRO A 663 -20.02 -0.96 -18.82
C PRO A 663 -20.98 -2.17 -18.80
N GLY A 664 -21.15 -2.83 -19.95
CA GLY A 664 -21.86 -4.11 -20.07
C GLY A 664 -23.39 -4.01 -20.04
N GLY A 665 -24.03 -4.18 -21.19
CA GLY A 665 -25.49 -4.13 -21.29
C GLY A 665 -26.17 -5.41 -20.76
N GLY A 666 -27.13 -5.23 -19.84
CA GLY A 666 -28.11 -6.24 -19.46
C GLY A 666 -29.51 -5.63 -19.54
N ALA A 667 -30.25 -5.89 -20.62
CA ALA A 667 -31.57 -5.29 -20.83
C ALA A 667 -32.66 -6.04 -20.04
N GLY A 668 -33.26 -5.35 -19.07
CA GLY A 668 -34.40 -5.85 -18.29
C GLY A 668 -34.92 -4.76 -17.35
N GLN A 669 -36.03 -4.12 -17.72
CA GLN A 669 -36.69 -3.14 -16.86
C GLN A 669 -37.55 -3.83 -15.79
N ASP A 670 -37.62 -3.24 -14.59
CA ASP A 670 -38.90 -2.66 -14.14
C ASP A 670 -38.66 -1.51 -13.15
N GLN A 671 -39.71 -0.73 -12.84
CA GLN A 671 -39.65 0.44 -11.95
C GLN A 671 -40.30 0.22 -10.58
N GLY A 672 -39.75 0.87 -9.54
CA GLY A 672 -40.36 1.02 -8.21
C GLY A 672 -39.60 0.28 -7.09
N ASP A 673 -39.54 0.75 -5.84
CA ASP A 673 -40.32 1.82 -5.18
C ASP A 673 -39.40 2.81 -4.39
N ARG A 674 -39.99 3.93 -3.96
CA ARG A 674 -39.36 5.03 -3.23
C ARG A 674 -39.12 4.69 -1.76
N ARG A 675 -37.88 4.89 -1.27
CA ARG A 675 -37.66 5.23 0.15
C ARG A 675 -36.32 5.91 0.48
N GLY A 676 -36.18 7.17 0.06
CA GLY A 676 -35.04 7.99 0.50
C GLY A 676 -35.15 8.44 1.95
N ARG A 677 -34.07 8.31 2.74
CA ARG A 677 -33.74 9.15 3.91
C ARG A 677 -32.22 9.11 4.20
N PRO A 678 -31.62 10.18 4.77
CA PRO A 678 -30.18 10.44 4.63
C PRO A 678 -29.32 10.04 5.85
N ALA A 679 -28.02 9.90 5.64
CA ALA A 679 -27.01 9.66 6.67
C ALA A 679 -25.96 10.80 6.77
N HIS A 680 -26.36 11.88 7.45
CA HIS A 680 -25.59 12.85 8.24
C HIS A 680 -24.15 13.31 7.85
N ARG A 681 -23.99 14.66 7.86
CA ARG A 681 -22.72 15.40 7.81
C ARG A 681 -21.88 15.23 9.08
N HIS A 682 -20.56 15.41 8.95
CA HIS A 682 -19.68 15.83 10.05
C HIS A 682 -20.04 17.24 10.57
N HIS A 683 -19.73 17.52 11.85
CA HIS A 683 -19.87 18.85 12.44
C HIS A 683 -18.60 19.23 13.20
N ALA A 684 -17.98 20.36 12.85
CA ALA A 684 -16.87 20.94 13.61
C ALA A 684 -17.36 21.53 14.95
N GLY A 685 -16.55 21.38 16.01
CA GLY A 685 -16.95 21.67 17.39
C GLY A 685 -16.85 23.16 17.80
N GLY A 686 -17.84 23.98 17.46
CA GLY A 686 -18.01 25.33 18.00
C GLY A 686 -18.68 25.36 19.38
N ARG A 687 -18.10 26.07 20.36
CA ARG A 687 -18.64 26.16 21.74
C ARG A 687 -19.67 27.29 21.93
N THR A 688 -20.92 26.96 22.25
CA THR A 688 -21.82 27.85 23.03
C THR A 688 -22.66 27.08 24.05
N ARG A 689 -22.97 27.73 25.18
CA ARG A 689 -23.85 27.21 26.24
C ARG A 689 -25.19 27.95 26.21
N ARG A 690 -26.33 27.23 26.31
CA ARG A 690 -27.33 27.41 27.40
C ARG A 690 -28.65 26.63 27.21
N ARG A 691 -29.05 25.96 28.30
CA ARG A 691 -30.41 25.78 28.88
C ARG A 691 -31.65 25.59 27.99
N ILE A 692 -32.31 24.45 28.21
CA ILE A 692 -33.75 24.22 28.01
C ILE A 692 -34.55 24.90 29.15
N PRO A 693 -35.66 25.61 28.85
CA PRO A 693 -37.03 25.15 29.18
C PRO A 693 -37.98 25.27 27.95
N GLY A 694 -39.18 24.67 27.89
CA GLY A 694 -39.80 23.69 28.79
C GLY A 694 -41.35 23.77 28.82
N ARG A 695 -42.01 22.60 28.69
CA ARG A 695 -43.45 22.29 28.94
C ARG A 695 -44.55 22.80 27.98
N GLN A 696 -45.50 21.88 27.74
CA GLN A 696 -46.93 22.06 27.36
C GLN A 696 -47.21 22.59 25.92
N ARG A 697 -48.37 22.32 25.29
CA ARG A 697 -49.65 21.71 25.78
C ARG A 697 -50.30 20.84 24.67
N ARG A 698 -51.33 20.04 25.03
CA ARG A 698 -52.18 19.30 24.07
C ARG A 698 -53.28 20.20 23.49
N VAL A 699 -53.69 19.94 22.25
CA VAL A 699 -55.08 20.09 21.77
C VAL A 699 -55.45 18.87 20.93
N ARG A 700 -56.72 18.42 21.02
CA ARG A 700 -57.38 17.50 20.08
C ARG A 700 -58.58 18.25 19.51
N VAL A 701 -58.82 18.14 18.20
CA VAL A 701 -60.16 18.22 17.59
C VAL A 701 -60.21 17.13 16.52
N ALA A 702 -61.39 16.61 16.19
CA ALA A 702 -61.59 15.56 15.20
C ALA A 702 -62.83 15.85 14.34
N ALA A 703 -62.83 15.40 13.08
CA ALA A 703 -64.01 15.28 12.25
C ALA A 703 -63.81 14.19 11.17
N THR A 704 -64.90 13.53 10.82
CA THR A 704 -65.10 12.42 9.87
C THR A 704 -66.52 12.59 9.29
N PRO A 705 -67.07 11.71 8.42
CA PRO A 705 -66.51 10.92 7.31
C PRO A 705 -67.36 11.02 6.00
N GLY A 706 -66.97 10.31 4.93
CA GLY A 706 -67.92 9.82 3.90
C GLY A 706 -67.33 9.70 2.47
N GLY A 707 -67.70 8.72 1.64
CA GLY A 707 -68.39 7.45 1.94
C GLY A 707 -69.15 6.80 0.75
N ARG A 708 -69.05 5.46 0.62
CA ARG A 708 -69.78 4.57 -0.36
C ARG A 708 -69.30 4.77 -1.83
N GLY A 709 -69.42 3.82 -2.77
CA GLY A 709 -69.88 2.41 -2.84
C GLY A 709 -69.40 1.81 -4.20
N LEU A 710 -69.82 0.65 -4.74
CA LEU A 710 -70.69 -0.46 -4.30
C LEU A 710 -70.58 -1.62 -5.35
N GLY A 711 -70.96 -2.86 -4.98
CA GLY A 711 -71.09 -4.02 -5.91
C GLY A 711 -69.90 -5.01 -5.85
N ARG A 712 -69.98 -6.33 -5.57
CA ARG A 712 -70.99 -7.43 -5.51
C ARG A 712 -70.99 -8.42 -6.69
N ASN A 713 -70.38 -9.60 -6.50
CA ASN A 713 -71.01 -10.94 -6.44
C ASN A 713 -69.89 -11.97 -6.10
N ARG A 714 -70.05 -12.97 -5.19
CA ARG A 714 -70.97 -14.13 -5.12
C ARG A 714 -70.70 -15.17 -6.23
N ALA A 715 -70.52 -16.47 -5.97
CA ALA A 715 -70.49 -17.28 -4.72
C ALA A 715 -69.67 -18.59 -4.99
N ALA A 716 -69.58 -19.67 -4.18
CA ALA A 716 -70.19 -20.09 -2.89
C ALA A 716 -69.36 -21.23 -2.22
N LEU A 717 -69.68 -21.57 -0.95
CA LEU A 717 -69.45 -22.88 -0.25
C LEU A 717 -67.96 -23.32 -0.03
N LEU A 718 -67.52 -23.90 1.10
CA LEU A 718 -68.16 -24.32 2.38
C LEU A 718 -67.25 -24.03 3.61
N ARG A 719 -67.82 -24.14 4.81
CA ARG A 719 -67.23 -24.02 6.18
C ARG A 719 -67.82 -25.17 7.04
N PRO A 720 -67.40 -25.49 8.29
CA PRO A 720 -66.75 -24.66 9.35
C PRO A 720 -65.50 -25.35 10.01
N GLY A 721 -64.89 -24.90 11.12
CA GLY A 721 -65.27 -23.88 12.12
C GLY A 721 -64.14 -23.35 13.04
N GLN A 722 -64.51 -22.50 14.01
CA GLN A 722 -63.65 -21.63 14.86
C GLN A 722 -64.49 -20.98 16.00
N PRO A 723 -63.92 -20.21 16.98
CA PRO A 723 -62.55 -20.13 17.50
C PRO A 723 -62.53 -20.53 19.02
N PRO A 724 -62.48 -19.71 20.12
CA PRO A 724 -62.24 -18.27 20.37
C PRO A 724 -60.95 -17.97 21.20
N HIS A 725 -60.99 -17.00 22.13
CA HIS A 725 -59.93 -16.52 23.06
C HIS A 725 -60.58 -16.02 24.40
N PRO A 726 -59.93 -15.34 25.41
CA PRO A 726 -58.50 -15.05 25.67
C PRO A 726 -58.00 -15.43 27.13
N PRO A 727 -57.59 -14.56 28.12
CA PRO A 727 -56.36 -14.79 28.92
C PRO A 727 -56.54 -14.81 30.47
N PRO A 728 -55.50 -15.09 31.30
CA PRO A 728 -54.77 -14.00 31.99
C PRO A 728 -53.30 -14.33 32.42
N ARG A 729 -52.73 -13.50 33.32
CA ARG A 729 -51.45 -13.66 34.09
C ARG A 729 -51.75 -14.21 35.53
N PRO A 730 -50.85 -14.13 36.53
CA PRO A 730 -49.59 -14.86 36.80
C PRO A 730 -49.53 -15.52 38.22
N ARG A 731 -48.34 -16.00 38.64
CA ARG A 731 -47.81 -16.23 40.03
C ARG A 731 -47.63 -17.68 40.55
N ASP A 732 -46.49 -17.83 41.25
CA ASP A 732 -46.18 -18.53 42.52
C ASP A 732 -46.93 -19.84 42.85
N ARG A 733 -46.27 -20.95 43.23
CA ARG A 733 -45.40 -21.08 44.43
C ARG A 733 -44.43 -22.29 44.40
N CYS A 734 -43.54 -22.33 45.41
CA CYS A 734 -42.55 -23.37 45.67
C CYS A 734 -43.09 -24.61 46.43
N GLY A 735 -42.31 -25.70 46.35
CA GLY A 735 -42.35 -26.90 47.21
C GLY A 735 -41.31 -27.91 46.70
N GLN A 736 -40.02 -27.97 47.09
CA GLN A 736 -39.30 -27.81 48.38
C GLN A 736 -39.02 -29.17 49.06
N LEU A 737 -37.86 -29.26 49.73
CA LEU A 737 -37.27 -30.40 50.47
C LEU A 737 -36.47 -31.37 49.56
N HIS A 738 -35.31 -31.93 49.96
CA HIS A 738 -34.58 -31.90 51.25
C HIS A 738 -33.07 -31.55 51.03
N ARG A 739 -32.43 -30.73 51.89
CA ARG A 739 -31.47 -31.10 52.99
C ARG A 739 -30.21 -31.88 52.54
N ALA A 740 -29.01 -31.64 53.06
CA ALA A 740 -28.43 -30.63 53.99
C ALA A 740 -26.87 -30.72 53.88
N ASP A 741 -25.98 -29.92 54.47
CA ASP A 741 -25.90 -28.58 55.10
C ASP A 741 -24.37 -28.22 55.09
N GLY A 742 -23.75 -27.23 55.75
CA GLY A 742 -24.21 -26.16 56.64
C GLY A 742 -23.01 -25.36 57.22
N GLY A 743 -23.28 -24.17 57.78
CA GLY A 743 -22.30 -23.32 58.50
C GLY A 743 -21.35 -22.47 57.63
N GLY A 744 -21.24 -21.15 57.78
CA GLY A 744 -22.18 -20.19 58.36
C GLY A 744 -21.69 -19.38 59.57
N GLU A 745 -21.22 -18.15 59.35
CA GLU A 745 -21.21 -17.09 60.37
C GLU A 745 -21.55 -15.70 59.78
N ARG A 746 -21.81 -14.68 60.61
CA ARG A 746 -22.78 -13.61 60.26
C ARG A 746 -22.55 -12.20 60.85
N LYS A 747 -22.65 -11.20 59.94
CA LYS A 747 -23.40 -9.92 60.10
C LYS A 747 -22.78 -8.87 61.09
N PRO A 748 -23.30 -7.62 61.22
CA PRO A 748 -24.56 -7.04 60.72
C PRO A 748 -24.50 -5.73 59.91
N CYS A 749 -25.70 -5.25 59.54
CA CYS A 749 -25.96 -4.11 58.65
C CYS A 749 -25.96 -2.76 59.38
N HIS A 750 -25.81 -1.65 58.63
CA HIS A 750 -26.63 -0.45 58.88
C HIS A 750 -26.84 0.44 57.64
N ARG A 751 -28.04 1.03 57.52
CA ARG A 751 -28.35 2.13 56.58
C ARG A 751 -27.98 3.49 57.18
N ARG A 752 -27.48 4.44 56.39
CA ARG A 752 -27.74 5.89 56.57
C ARG A 752 -27.58 6.69 55.25
N ARG A 753 -27.83 8.00 55.31
CA ARG A 753 -28.22 8.86 54.17
C ARG A 753 -27.19 9.98 53.89
N VAL A 754 -27.03 10.29 52.60
CA VAL A 754 -26.94 11.66 52.01
C VAL A 754 -25.62 12.46 52.10
N ARG A 755 -25.40 13.24 51.01
CA ARG A 755 -24.53 14.42 50.77
C ARG A 755 -23.06 14.23 50.30
N ARG A 756 -22.88 14.72 49.06
CA ARG A 756 -21.66 15.26 48.41
C ARG A 756 -20.53 15.72 49.34
N LEU A 757 -19.29 15.40 48.98
CA LEU A 757 -18.27 16.39 48.53
C LEU A 757 -16.96 15.71 48.09
N CYS A 758 -16.57 15.85 46.82
CA CYS A 758 -15.21 15.54 46.37
C CYS A 758 -14.39 16.82 46.32
N ARG A 759 -13.28 16.86 47.05
CA ARG A 759 -12.24 17.90 47.03
C ARG A 759 -10.90 17.27 47.42
N PHE A 760 -9.80 17.96 47.10
CA PHE A 760 -8.40 17.61 47.40
C PHE A 760 -7.84 16.42 46.57
N ARG A 761 -6.60 16.48 46.07
CA ARG A 761 -5.74 17.65 45.76
C ARG A 761 -4.72 17.24 44.69
N ARG A 762 -4.34 18.14 43.79
CA ARG A 762 -3.03 18.04 43.11
C ARG A 762 -1.94 18.50 44.09
N PRO A 763 -0.76 17.87 44.12
CA PRO A 763 0.47 18.58 44.47
C PRO A 763 0.89 19.47 43.29
N ALA A 764 1.42 20.64 43.59
CA ALA A 764 2.20 21.43 42.66
C ALA A 764 3.48 21.88 43.40
N ARG A 765 4.62 21.82 42.71
CA ARG A 765 5.82 22.59 43.05
C ARG A 765 6.16 23.46 41.85
N ALA A 766 6.79 24.60 42.10
CA ALA A 766 6.85 25.69 41.14
C ALA A 766 8.16 26.46 41.24
N LEU A 767 8.55 27.03 40.09
CA LEU A 767 9.48 28.16 39.93
C LEU A 767 10.96 27.89 40.27
N PRO A 768 11.90 28.74 39.80
CA PRO A 768 11.70 30.01 39.09
C PRO A 768 12.30 30.11 37.68
N ARG A 769 11.70 30.97 36.84
CA ARG A 769 12.41 31.67 35.77
C ARG A 769 13.25 32.80 36.38
N ARG A 770 14.42 33.10 35.82
CA ARG A 770 15.06 34.44 35.92
C ARG A 770 15.33 34.99 34.52
N ARG A 771 15.41 36.32 34.43
CA ARG A 771 15.67 37.07 33.18
C ARG A 771 17.16 37.17 32.87
N GLN A 772 17.45 37.57 31.64
CA GLN A 772 18.74 38.09 31.21
C GLN A 772 19.16 39.31 32.03
N ASP A 773 20.47 39.55 32.12
CA ASP A 773 21.03 40.90 32.21
C ASP A 773 22.41 40.94 31.53
N HIS A 774 22.86 42.12 31.10
CA HIS A 774 24.07 42.28 30.27
C HIS A 774 25.35 42.56 31.09
N LEU A 775 26.53 42.15 30.57
CA LEU A 775 27.64 43.04 30.14
C LEU A 775 29.05 42.38 30.14
N ARG A 776 29.78 42.61 29.03
CA ARG A 776 31.25 42.79 28.92
C ARG A 776 32.20 41.74 29.54
N ARG A 777 33.01 41.14 28.65
CA ARG A 777 34.45 41.43 28.57
C ARG A 777 34.98 41.30 27.13
N ARG A 778 36.05 42.03 26.80
CA ARG A 778 36.69 42.10 25.47
C ARG A 778 38.12 41.52 25.55
N ARG A 779 38.57 40.80 24.52
CA ARG A 779 39.94 40.78 23.91
C ARG A 779 40.07 39.59 22.92
N ARG A 780 40.94 39.59 21.88
CA ARG A 780 41.30 40.59 20.85
C ARG A 780 42.29 39.94 19.84
N ARG A 781 41.91 39.71 18.55
CA ARG A 781 42.80 39.41 17.39
C ARG A 781 43.64 38.10 17.49
N ARG A 782 44.11 37.44 16.42
CA ARG A 782 44.46 37.85 15.04
C ARG A 782 44.17 36.73 14.00
N ASP A 783 44.00 37.11 12.73
CA ASP A 783 44.23 36.24 11.56
C ASP A 783 45.74 36.02 11.29
N PRO A 784 46.10 35.11 10.37
CA PRO A 784 46.60 35.60 9.08
C PRO A 784 46.10 34.85 7.83
N ARG A 785 46.11 35.53 6.67
CA ARG A 785 45.98 34.93 5.32
C ARG A 785 47.35 34.81 4.63
N PRO A 786 47.56 33.81 3.76
CA PRO A 786 48.46 33.87 2.60
C PRO A 786 47.69 34.20 1.28
N PRO A 787 48.40 34.44 0.14
CA PRO A 787 47.85 35.22 -0.99
C PRO A 787 47.52 34.41 -2.29
N PRO A 788 46.85 35.04 -3.28
CA PRO A 788 46.59 34.46 -4.61
C PRO A 788 47.61 34.88 -5.69
N LEU A 789 47.84 34.02 -6.70
CA LEU A 789 48.47 34.37 -8.00
C LEU A 789 47.89 33.50 -9.15
N THR A 790 48.22 33.85 -10.39
CA THR A 790 47.51 33.54 -11.65
C THR A 790 48.10 32.36 -12.49
N PRO A 791 47.44 31.92 -13.60
CA PRO A 791 47.59 30.54 -14.10
C PRO A 791 48.34 30.35 -15.45
N ALA A 792 48.37 29.08 -15.89
CA ALA A 792 48.61 28.53 -17.25
C ALA A 792 50.06 28.32 -17.74
N GLY A 793 50.30 27.17 -18.40
CA GLY A 793 51.52 26.89 -19.17
C GLY A 793 51.89 25.41 -19.40
N THR A 794 51.67 24.91 -20.62
CA THR A 794 52.44 23.85 -21.34
C THR A 794 52.79 22.48 -20.71
N VAL A 795 52.35 21.41 -21.38
CA VAL A 795 52.90 20.04 -21.37
C VAL A 795 53.82 19.86 -22.59
N PRO A 796 54.95 19.14 -22.49
CA PRO A 796 55.25 18.04 -23.44
C PRO A 796 55.89 16.81 -22.69
N PRO A 797 56.46 15.74 -23.32
CA PRO A 797 55.80 14.43 -23.20
C PRO A 797 56.71 13.21 -22.89
N ARG A 798 56.07 12.06 -22.65
CA ARG A 798 56.55 10.67 -22.85
C ARG A 798 57.95 10.27 -22.35
N SER A 799 57.95 9.43 -21.33
CA SER A 799 58.55 8.08 -21.40
C SER A 799 57.68 7.10 -20.64
#